data_AF-A0A962GZG9-F1
#
_entry.id   AF-A0A962GZG9-F1
#
_cell.length_a   1.000
_cell.length_b   1.000
_cell.length_c   1.000
_cell.angle_alpha   90.00
_cell.angle_beta   90.00
_cell.angle_gamma   90.00
#
_symmetry.space_group_name_H-M   'P 1'
#
loop_
_entity.id
_entity.type
_entity.pdbx_description
1 polymer ?
#
loop_
_entity_poly.entity_id
_entity_poly.type
_entity_poly.pdbx_seq_one_letter_code
_entity_poly.pdbx_strand_id
1 'polypeptide(L)'
;MSGRCLLPLLTLLLLGGCASTPRLDDSPAPAPIKDPDAVPIGEFMATVYSYPTGRFDPRWLEAARVSDAKVASDLPSGQFSHLKAGTSLNPDAFTPLGPQPIQNGLDNNSGRVNDIVVSAQPLIAGDPNSYRAFIASDGGGVWRSDNCCSTATTFEPVTDSPEIQSIAIGDLEIDPNNPDVIYAGTGDLRFGSWSFGSAGVLKSSDGGNSWRVLGREQFVPNYPPSLSAFPQYQAVGKVVVDPNQSSRLIVGTKTGLYLSYDAGESWTGPCLTNPYGPNSANPHRQDITALLALDFGGNTTLITAVGTRGTATPVQPDLDMNGANGIYRAPMPAAGCPVGWELISRADNGWPAGLGNGVGFGAIGRIELAAAPGSPNVLYAEAIAAQGFAIVGVWRSIDAGSSWQPRAVPANFQGCPPGTQNWYNAGISVSPANIDDVVLSAWWTYRSIDGAASFINLLCNNNESVVHIDQHARAFVGGDPDRLLIGNDGGVYYSANATLPTPNFVHLNNSLNTIEFYSGDLIANFDTANPRVVIGGAQDNGTSALIQFGSQAGPDIWQHAYGGDGITTRIEPVFGQRVYMSSQRGNIVASTNGANAPEQNANGPWSPGEEGGDRKSFLMPFDLYKYGDTSVVDSGCDNFQGCNHLIAGTYRVWESTNGASGATASARWVPISPDLTKNNLIVGSDNRSVIQSIRFSVPTRRVAMVGTLDGNVWFGFGLGTGFASWRDVTGGNTVLPNRPILGVATDPQTPTIGYAAVAGFGANTPATPGHVYQVRCNADCSSFSWRDVSGNLPDVPVNTVMVNPWIPTQVFAGSDWGLYYTDNVEAPQPIWRLFRGLPRAMVWDMAIDRGFTTLAVFTRSRGAWVWPLPRALGQPNLTGLWTAAGEDGWGLSMAHQGTVLAPAWYTYDGNGRPAWMLISGAALQGDGSYTGEVYRFTGTPFAQISGVPANDPGTLVGTARFTPQADDRLRFDYTVDGVSQSKTVGRVAPGPIPACQFVEGSRADAGNRTDLWWNASESGWGMHLTEAGNLIFVAWYTYATDRQPMWLTAVLQKQADGSFSGALNRPSSGTPFLQINGTAATSFPVPEVGSATLRFVDGAHATFNYTLDGINQQKSIERLVYAGPTQSVCQ
;
A
#
# COMPACT_ATOMS: atom_id res chain seq x y z
N MET A 1 20.94 57.22 -34.18
CA MET A 1 21.98 57.72 -33.24
C MET A 1 21.98 56.75 -32.06
N SER A 2 23.07 56.26 -31.48
CA SER A 2 24.52 56.27 -31.78
C SER A 2 25.18 55.43 -30.65
N GLY A 3 26.13 54.51 -30.82
CA GLY A 3 26.76 53.88 -31.99
C GLY A 3 27.99 53.06 -31.50
N ARG A 4 28.61 52.22 -32.36
CA ARG A 4 30.05 51.83 -32.36
C ARG A 4 30.62 51.12 -31.09
N CYS A 5 31.42 50.05 -31.07
CA CYS A 5 32.41 49.41 -31.97
C CYS A 5 32.75 47.97 -31.44
N LEU A 6 33.62 47.09 -32.00
CA LEU A 6 34.04 46.77 -33.40
C LEU A 6 35.09 45.61 -33.40
N LEU A 7 34.69 44.37 -33.76
CA LEU A 7 35.54 43.22 -34.22
C LEU A 7 36.57 42.59 -33.21
N PRO A 8 37.21 41.41 -33.51
CA PRO A 8 36.79 40.23 -34.29
C PRO A 8 37.14 38.84 -33.64
N LEU A 9 36.88 37.76 -34.40
CA LEU A 9 37.16 36.33 -34.10
C LEU A 9 38.66 35.99 -33.92
N LEU A 10 38.94 34.96 -33.10
CA LEU A 10 39.69 33.77 -33.56
C LEU A 10 39.35 32.50 -32.74
N THR A 11 39.77 31.34 -33.23
CA THR A 11 39.20 29.99 -33.00
C THR A 11 39.94 29.10 -31.99
N LEU A 12 39.17 28.19 -31.35
CA LEU A 12 39.29 26.71 -31.40
C LEU A 12 39.40 25.91 -30.07
N LEU A 13 38.41 24.99 -29.91
CA LEU A 13 38.41 23.66 -29.26
C LEU A 13 38.38 23.45 -27.71
N LEU A 14 37.35 22.67 -27.33
CA LEU A 14 37.23 21.66 -26.25
C LEU A 14 36.70 22.00 -24.83
N LEU A 15 35.66 21.21 -24.48
CA LEU A 15 35.13 20.83 -23.16
C LEU A 15 34.24 21.84 -22.40
N GLY A 16 33.07 21.37 -21.94
CA GLY A 16 32.14 22.11 -21.07
C GLY A 16 30.76 22.35 -21.68
N GLY A 17 30.00 21.30 -22.01
CA GLY A 17 28.58 21.42 -22.32
C GLY A 17 27.79 21.78 -21.07
N CYS A 18 27.61 23.06 -20.79
CA CYS A 18 26.78 23.51 -19.68
C CYS A 18 25.31 23.20 -19.99
N ALA A 19 24.65 22.48 -19.07
CA ALA A 19 23.21 22.36 -19.09
C ALA A 19 22.57 23.75 -19.03
N SER A 20 21.59 24.01 -19.89
CA SER A 20 20.77 25.21 -19.77
C SER A 20 19.91 25.10 -18.52
N THR A 21 20.16 25.96 -17.54
CA THR A 21 19.23 26.21 -16.44
C THR A 21 17.84 26.51 -17.01
N PRO A 22 16.75 25.91 -16.48
CA PRO A 22 15.40 26.31 -16.85
C PRO A 22 15.24 27.81 -16.61
N ARG A 23 14.55 28.50 -17.52
CA ARG A 23 14.15 29.89 -17.27
C ARG A 23 13.00 29.86 -16.27
N LEU A 24 13.16 30.60 -15.18
CA LEU A 24 12.02 31.15 -14.45
C LEU A 24 11.28 32.07 -15.43
N ASP A 25 10.08 31.67 -15.85
CA ASP A 25 9.17 32.52 -16.60
C ASP A 25 8.10 32.98 -15.63
N ASP A 26 8.26 34.19 -15.07
CA ASP A 26 7.40 34.80 -14.04
C ASP A 26 6.00 35.18 -14.57
N SER A 27 5.49 34.47 -15.57
CA SER A 27 4.07 34.51 -15.90
C SER A 27 3.29 33.89 -14.73
N PRO A 28 2.44 34.64 -13.99
CA PRO A 28 1.54 34.01 -13.04
C PRO A 28 0.69 33.00 -13.80
N ALA A 29 0.66 31.75 -13.33
CA ALA A 29 -0.15 30.71 -13.94
C ALA A 29 -1.58 31.25 -14.11
N PRO A 30 -2.15 31.24 -15.33
CA PRO A 30 -3.46 31.79 -15.56
C PRO A 30 -4.45 31.11 -14.63
N ALA A 31 -5.26 31.90 -13.91
CA ALA A 31 -6.25 31.40 -12.96
C ALA A 31 -7.02 30.25 -13.60
N PRO A 32 -7.17 29.09 -12.92
CA PRO A 32 -7.53 27.83 -13.57
C PRO A 32 -8.86 27.97 -14.32
N ILE A 33 -8.73 28.12 -15.65
CA ILE A 33 -9.88 28.12 -16.53
C ILE A 33 -10.49 26.72 -16.40
N LYS A 34 -11.78 26.68 -16.05
CA LYS A 34 -12.59 25.47 -16.16
C LYS A 34 -12.70 25.13 -17.64
N ASP A 35 -11.71 24.39 -18.12
CA ASP A 35 -11.76 23.60 -19.34
C ASP A 35 -12.99 22.69 -19.22
N PRO A 36 -14.03 22.88 -20.06
CA PRO A 36 -15.32 22.22 -19.88
C PRO A 36 -15.25 20.70 -20.07
N ASP A 37 -14.15 20.16 -20.61
CA ASP A 37 -13.98 18.75 -20.98
C ASP A 37 -13.07 17.95 -20.04
N ALA A 38 -12.65 18.53 -18.90
CA ALA A 38 -11.71 17.90 -17.95
C ALA A 38 -12.25 17.85 -16.51
N VAL A 39 -12.30 16.63 -15.92
CA VAL A 39 -12.81 16.40 -14.56
C VAL A 39 -11.84 16.94 -13.51
N PRO A 40 -12.19 17.97 -12.72
CA PRO A 40 -11.32 18.47 -11.66
C PRO A 40 -11.20 17.46 -10.50
N ILE A 41 -10.08 17.47 -9.80
CA ILE A 41 -9.78 16.48 -8.75
C ILE A 41 -10.86 16.43 -7.64
N GLY A 42 -11.41 17.57 -7.19
CA GLY A 42 -12.47 17.59 -6.17
C GLY A 42 -13.81 17.04 -6.66
N GLU A 43 -14.05 17.11 -7.97
CA GLU A 43 -15.24 16.57 -8.62
C GLU A 43 -15.08 15.06 -8.92
N PHE A 44 -13.84 14.60 -9.10
CA PHE A 44 -13.45 13.19 -9.14
C PHE A 44 -13.84 12.48 -7.83
N MET A 45 -13.42 12.94 -6.63
CA MET A 45 -13.77 12.23 -5.38
C MET A 45 -15.26 12.21 -5.06
N ALA A 46 -15.99 13.30 -5.37
CA ALA A 46 -17.44 13.31 -5.27
C ALA A 46 -18.05 12.15 -6.07
N THR A 47 -17.52 11.92 -7.27
CA THR A 47 -17.93 10.83 -8.16
C THR A 47 -17.52 9.47 -7.59
N VAL A 48 -16.26 9.32 -7.15
CA VAL A 48 -15.68 8.09 -6.57
C VAL A 48 -16.58 7.51 -5.47
N TYR A 49 -17.05 8.33 -4.54
CA TYR A 49 -17.83 7.83 -3.41
C TYR A 49 -19.35 7.84 -3.60
N SER A 50 -19.90 8.63 -4.55
CA SER A 50 -21.35 8.83 -4.69
C SER A 50 -22.00 8.26 -5.96
N TYR A 51 -21.22 7.91 -6.98
CA TYR A 51 -21.75 7.23 -8.16
C TYR A 51 -22.29 5.83 -7.77
N PRO A 52 -23.43 5.34 -8.31
CA PRO A 52 -24.23 5.93 -9.39
C PRO A 52 -25.39 6.80 -8.93
N THR A 53 -25.62 6.94 -7.62
CA THR A 53 -26.84 7.57 -7.10
C THR A 53 -26.72 9.09 -6.92
N GLY A 54 -25.49 9.62 -6.94
CA GLY A 54 -25.20 10.99 -6.51
C GLY A 54 -25.30 11.18 -4.99
N ARG A 55 -25.38 10.08 -4.22
CA ARG A 55 -25.48 10.08 -2.77
C ARG A 55 -24.25 9.43 -2.14
N PHE A 56 -23.82 10.04 -1.07
CA PHE A 56 -23.04 9.37 -0.04
C PHE A 56 -23.92 9.33 1.25
N ASP A 57 -23.54 8.61 2.29
CA ASP A 57 -24.15 8.68 3.63
C ASP A 57 -23.06 8.38 4.68
N PRO A 58 -22.79 9.28 5.63
CA PRO A 58 -21.70 9.10 6.59
C PRO A 58 -21.87 7.87 7.50
N ARG A 59 -23.08 7.31 7.61
CA ARG A 59 -23.34 6.05 8.34
C ARG A 59 -22.75 4.83 7.65
N TRP A 60 -22.47 4.89 6.34
CA TRP A 60 -21.78 3.81 5.63
C TRP A 60 -20.32 3.69 6.09
N LEU A 61 -19.66 4.81 6.36
CA LEU A 61 -18.31 4.81 6.94
C LEU A 61 -18.29 4.15 8.32
N GLU A 62 -19.27 4.44 9.18
CA GLU A 62 -19.37 3.79 10.51
C GLU A 62 -19.69 2.29 10.40
N ALA A 63 -20.53 1.88 9.45
CA ALA A 63 -20.79 0.46 9.18
C ALA A 63 -19.51 -0.27 8.71
N ALA A 64 -18.76 0.35 7.79
CA ALA A 64 -17.46 -0.13 7.34
C ALA A 64 -16.47 -0.25 8.51
N ARG A 65 -16.47 0.73 9.43
CA ARG A 65 -15.60 0.79 10.62
C ARG A 65 -15.83 -0.38 11.57
N VAL A 66 -17.08 -0.83 11.68
CA VAL A 66 -17.49 -2.02 12.46
C VAL A 66 -17.11 -3.34 11.76
N SER A 67 -16.98 -3.36 10.43
CA SER A 67 -16.40 -4.50 9.71
C SER A 67 -14.87 -4.54 9.78
N ASP A 68 -14.19 -3.41 9.59
CA ASP A 68 -12.72 -3.29 9.70
C ASP A 68 -12.20 -3.78 11.06
N ALA A 69 -12.84 -3.38 12.16
CA ALA A 69 -12.46 -3.80 13.51
C ALA A 69 -12.56 -5.33 13.76
N LYS A 70 -13.04 -6.12 12.80
CA LYS A 70 -13.10 -7.60 12.83
C LYS A 70 -12.07 -8.26 11.91
N VAL A 71 -11.38 -7.50 11.06
CA VAL A 71 -10.35 -8.02 10.16
C VAL A 71 -9.06 -8.24 10.94
N ALA A 72 -8.53 -9.45 10.91
CA ALA A 72 -7.26 -9.76 11.54
C ALA A 72 -6.09 -9.11 10.79
N SER A 73 -5.12 -8.55 11.51
CA SER A 73 -3.85 -8.11 10.94
C SER A 73 -2.82 -9.24 10.96
N ASP A 74 -2.16 -9.50 9.83
CA ASP A 74 -1.19 -10.59 9.67
C ASP A 74 -0.29 -10.36 8.44
N LEU A 75 0.63 -11.28 8.14
CA LEU A 75 1.46 -11.25 6.92
C LEU A 75 1.01 -12.31 5.89
N PRO A 76 1.12 -12.04 4.57
CA PRO A 76 0.75 -13.02 3.55
C PRO A 76 1.59 -14.29 3.58
N SER A 77 0.96 -15.42 3.26
CA SER A 77 1.61 -16.72 3.25
C SER A 77 2.58 -16.88 2.08
N GLY A 78 3.65 -17.64 2.30
CA GLY A 78 4.53 -18.15 1.23
C GLY A 78 5.99 -18.30 1.66
N GLN A 79 6.85 -18.62 0.69
CA GLN A 79 8.28 -18.81 0.90
C GLN A 79 9.08 -17.64 0.34
N PHE A 80 9.93 -17.06 1.18
CA PHE A 80 10.88 -16.02 0.76
C PHE A 80 12.22 -16.64 0.39
N SER A 81 12.86 -16.10 -0.64
CA SER A 81 14.18 -16.56 -1.07
C SER A 81 15.26 -16.12 -0.09
N HIS A 82 15.56 -16.92 0.93
CA HIS A 82 16.60 -16.66 1.93
C HIS A 82 18.05 -16.78 1.39
N LEU A 83 18.33 -16.19 0.23
CA LEU A 83 19.70 -15.95 -0.20
C LEU A 83 20.32 -14.95 0.78
N LYS A 84 21.23 -15.44 1.63
CA LYS A 84 21.95 -14.67 2.67
C LYS A 84 22.98 -13.68 2.07
N ALA A 85 22.57 -12.86 1.10
CA ALA A 85 23.21 -11.58 0.85
C ALA A 85 22.70 -10.59 1.90
N GLY A 86 23.56 -9.71 2.42
CA GLY A 86 23.17 -8.68 3.41
C GLY A 86 22.34 -7.53 2.81
N THR A 87 21.60 -7.79 1.73
CA THR A 87 20.93 -6.79 0.88
C THR A 87 19.42 -6.99 0.79
N SER A 88 18.90 -8.19 1.10
CA SER A 88 17.50 -8.57 0.89
C SER A 88 16.54 -7.77 1.77
N LEU A 89 15.34 -7.46 1.26
CA LEU A 89 14.26 -6.86 2.02
C LEU A 89 13.79 -7.78 3.16
N ASN A 90 13.23 -7.18 4.21
CA ASN A 90 12.68 -7.92 5.34
C ASN A 90 11.31 -8.54 4.98
N PRO A 91 11.09 -9.85 5.08
CA PRO A 91 9.77 -10.45 4.87
C PRO A 91 8.79 -10.15 6.03
N ASP A 92 9.28 -9.83 7.23
CA ASP A 92 8.44 -9.65 8.42
C ASP A 92 7.82 -8.24 8.56
N ALA A 93 8.26 -7.27 7.75
CA ALA A 93 7.81 -5.88 7.76
C ALA A 93 8.07 -5.17 6.42
N PHE A 94 7.22 -4.22 6.05
CA PHE A 94 7.50 -3.30 4.94
C PHE A 94 8.73 -2.43 5.25
N THR A 95 9.53 -2.15 4.22
CA THR A 95 10.64 -1.19 4.27
C THR A 95 10.15 0.16 3.75
N PRO A 96 10.20 1.25 4.55
CA PRO A 96 9.89 2.59 4.05
C PRO A 96 11.00 3.09 3.12
N LEU A 97 10.61 3.76 2.04
CA LEU A 97 11.54 4.39 1.10
C LEU A 97 11.54 5.93 1.20
N GLY A 98 10.71 6.50 2.07
CA GLY A 98 10.52 7.94 2.17
C GLY A 98 9.47 8.45 1.15
N PRO A 99 9.56 9.71 0.70
CA PRO A 99 10.75 10.58 0.77
C PRO A 99 11.07 11.10 2.17
N GLN A 100 12.37 11.30 2.46
CA GLN A 100 12.87 11.98 3.67
C GLN A 100 14.16 12.78 3.36
N PRO A 101 14.12 13.86 2.56
CA PRO A 101 12.98 14.49 1.87
C PRO A 101 13.04 14.28 0.34
N ILE A 102 12.19 15.00 -0.42
CA ILE A 102 12.36 15.31 -1.84
C ILE A 102 13.23 16.58 -1.97
N GLN A 103 14.41 16.47 -2.56
CA GLN A 103 15.23 17.61 -2.91
C GLN A 103 14.76 18.26 -4.22
N ASN A 104 14.41 19.54 -4.16
CA ASN A 104 14.07 20.40 -5.30
C ASN A 104 14.97 21.65 -5.32
N GLY A 105 16.19 21.50 -5.84
CA GLY A 105 17.19 22.57 -5.82
C GLY A 105 17.73 22.83 -4.41
N LEU A 106 17.35 23.98 -3.83
CA LEU A 106 17.67 24.36 -2.45
C LEU A 106 16.52 24.03 -1.47
N ASP A 107 15.34 23.70 -1.99
CA ASP A 107 14.18 23.28 -1.20
C ASP A 107 14.23 21.76 -0.96
N ASN A 108 13.63 21.31 0.15
CA ASN A 108 13.73 19.93 0.64
C ASN A 108 12.40 19.51 1.27
N ASN A 109 11.51 18.96 0.44
CA ASN A 109 10.09 18.78 0.73
C ASN A 109 9.71 17.42 1.31
N SER A 110 8.69 17.39 2.17
CA SER A 110 8.18 16.18 2.83
C SER A 110 6.66 16.08 2.86
N GLY A 111 5.92 17.03 2.27
CA GLY A 111 4.45 17.00 2.18
C GLY A 111 3.73 17.81 3.25
N ARG A 112 2.40 17.87 3.14
CA ARG A 112 1.54 18.83 3.82
C ARG A 112 1.49 18.73 5.35
N VAL A 113 1.72 19.88 5.99
CA VAL A 113 1.60 20.10 7.44
C VAL A 113 0.45 21.08 7.73
N ASN A 114 -0.61 20.57 8.33
CA ASN A 114 -1.84 21.33 8.66
C ASN A 114 -1.69 22.19 9.92
N ASP A 115 -0.91 21.75 10.90
CA ASP A 115 -0.75 22.44 12.18
C ASP A 115 0.57 22.09 12.89
N ILE A 116 1.04 22.98 13.78
CA ILE A 116 2.28 22.85 14.56
C ILE A 116 2.05 23.39 15.97
N VAL A 117 2.36 22.59 17.00
CA VAL A 117 2.36 23.01 18.41
C VAL A 117 3.70 22.69 19.08
N VAL A 118 4.13 23.56 20.00
CA VAL A 118 5.42 23.44 20.71
C VAL A 118 5.20 23.64 22.21
N SER A 119 5.87 22.83 23.03
CA SER A 119 5.85 22.96 24.48
C SER A 119 6.34 24.34 24.94
N ALA A 120 5.67 24.92 25.93
CA ALA A 120 6.04 26.23 26.46
C ALA A 120 7.41 26.25 27.17
N GLN A 121 7.94 25.07 27.54
CA GLN A 121 9.23 24.88 28.20
C GLN A 121 10.00 23.72 27.54
N PRO A 122 11.35 23.75 27.59
CA PRO A 122 12.19 22.65 27.10
C PRO A 122 12.09 21.42 28.03
N LEU A 123 12.20 20.21 27.45
CA LEU A 123 12.24 18.95 28.19
C LEU A 123 13.50 18.84 29.06
N ILE A 124 14.61 19.45 28.63
CA ILE A 124 15.85 19.58 29.39
C ILE A 124 16.05 21.05 29.73
N ALA A 125 15.91 21.39 31.02
CA ALA A 125 16.00 22.76 31.50
C ALA A 125 17.32 23.43 31.11
N GLY A 126 17.23 24.52 30.34
CA GLY A 126 18.38 25.28 29.84
C GLY A 126 18.94 24.83 28.49
N ASP A 127 18.46 23.73 27.91
CA ASP A 127 18.81 23.33 26.54
C ASP A 127 17.80 23.92 25.53
N PRO A 128 18.19 24.88 24.68
CA PRO A 128 17.30 25.50 23.71
C PRO A 128 16.84 24.54 22.59
N ASN A 129 17.42 23.34 22.48
CA ASN A 129 17.14 22.35 21.44
C ASN A 129 16.47 21.08 22.00
N SER A 130 15.78 21.18 23.13
CA SER A 130 15.03 20.07 23.75
C SER A 130 13.53 20.36 23.91
N TYR A 131 12.97 21.27 23.12
CA TYR A 131 11.53 21.50 23.10
C TYR A 131 10.81 20.31 22.47
N ARG A 132 9.68 19.93 23.06
CA ARG A 132 8.75 19.01 22.43
C ARG A 132 7.92 19.77 21.41
N ALA A 133 7.93 19.32 20.16
CA ALA A 133 7.09 19.84 19.10
C ALA A 133 6.27 18.70 18.50
N PHE A 134 5.04 19.01 18.07
CA PHE A 134 4.21 18.10 17.30
C PHE A 134 3.71 18.80 16.04
N ILE A 135 3.54 18.01 14.98
CA ILE A 135 2.94 18.47 13.72
C ILE A 135 1.81 17.54 13.27
N ALA A 136 0.82 18.11 12.60
CA ALA A 136 -0.32 17.41 12.01
C ALA A 136 -0.18 17.34 10.48
N SER A 137 -0.48 16.17 9.90
CA SER A 137 -0.57 15.99 8.44
C SER A 137 -1.97 15.53 8.04
N ASP A 138 -2.41 15.92 6.84
CA ASP A 138 -3.78 15.71 6.36
C ASP A 138 -4.20 14.24 6.19
N GLY A 139 -3.26 13.35 5.92
CA GLY A 139 -3.45 11.90 5.98
C GLY A 139 -2.26 11.16 6.61
N GLY A 140 -1.29 11.90 7.14
CA GLY A 140 0.04 11.38 7.52
C GLY A 140 0.23 11.14 9.01
N GLY A 141 -0.81 11.39 9.81
CA GLY A 141 -0.80 11.25 11.26
C GLY A 141 -0.24 12.46 12.00
N VAL A 142 -0.02 12.25 13.31
CA VAL A 142 0.74 13.16 14.16
C VAL A 142 2.20 12.70 14.18
N TRP A 143 3.13 13.65 14.08
CA TRP A 143 4.55 13.42 14.28
C TRP A 143 5.07 14.22 15.46
N ARG A 144 6.03 13.67 16.19
CA ARG A 144 6.66 14.27 17.38
C ARG A 144 8.13 14.53 17.15
N SER A 145 8.65 15.62 17.68
CA SER A 145 10.08 15.83 17.94
C SER A 145 10.29 16.20 19.41
N ASP A 146 11.24 15.54 20.08
CA ASP A 146 11.68 15.87 21.45
C ASP A 146 13.04 16.62 21.46
N ASN A 147 13.60 16.95 20.27
CA ASN A 147 14.88 17.64 20.09
C ASN A 147 14.75 18.94 19.27
N CYS A 148 13.61 19.63 19.40
CA CYS A 148 13.34 20.87 18.68
C CYS A 148 13.97 22.09 19.40
N CYS A 149 14.48 23.13 18.73
CA CYS A 149 14.46 23.37 17.30
C CYS A 149 15.82 23.88 16.80
N SER A 150 16.49 23.05 16.00
CA SER A 150 17.71 23.33 15.24
C SER A 150 17.72 22.54 13.92
N THR A 151 18.75 22.67 13.07
CA THR A 151 18.88 21.80 11.87
C THR A 151 19.07 20.31 12.18
N ALA A 152 19.32 19.94 13.44
CA ALA A 152 19.38 18.56 13.91
C ALA A 152 18.03 18.01 14.42
N THR A 153 16.94 18.79 14.33
CA THR A 153 15.59 18.36 14.73
C THR A 153 15.19 17.13 13.92
N THR A 154 14.64 16.13 14.59
CA THR A 154 14.10 14.91 13.98
C THR A 154 12.67 14.68 14.45
N PHE A 155 11.82 14.21 13.53
CA PHE A 155 10.43 13.88 13.77
C PHE A 155 10.20 12.37 13.63
N GLU A 156 9.36 11.81 14.48
CA GLU A 156 8.91 10.41 14.44
C GLU A 156 7.38 10.32 14.40
N PRO A 157 6.79 9.34 13.70
CA PRO A 157 5.35 9.19 13.61
C PRO A 157 4.82 8.55 14.90
N VAL A 158 3.76 9.12 15.47
CA VAL A 158 3.21 8.67 16.76
C VAL A 158 1.78 8.13 16.70
N THR A 159 1.17 8.05 15.52
CA THR A 159 -0.22 7.57 15.31
C THR A 159 -0.35 6.38 14.36
N ASP A 160 0.72 5.60 14.16
CA ASP A 160 0.71 4.41 13.27
C ASP A 160 0.02 3.17 13.90
N SER A 161 -0.61 3.31 15.07
CA SER A 161 -1.30 2.22 15.79
C SER A 161 -2.50 1.69 14.98
N PRO A 162 -2.67 0.37 14.81
CA PRO A 162 -3.74 -0.21 13.98
C PRO A 162 -5.17 0.07 14.47
N GLU A 163 -5.33 0.50 15.73
CA GLU A 163 -6.57 0.95 16.36
C GLU A 163 -7.03 2.35 15.92
N ILE A 164 -6.13 3.16 15.33
CA ILE A 164 -6.40 4.52 14.85
C ILE A 164 -6.87 4.44 13.39
N GLN A 165 -8.19 4.40 13.20
CA GLN A 165 -8.82 4.09 11.90
C GLN A 165 -8.82 5.27 10.91
N SER A 166 -8.53 6.49 11.36
CA SER A 166 -8.18 7.63 10.50
C SER A 166 -7.03 8.40 11.14
N ILE A 167 -5.99 8.65 10.34
CA ILE A 167 -4.79 9.43 10.67
C ILE A 167 -4.78 10.79 9.95
N ALA A 168 -5.94 11.25 9.50
CA ALA A 168 -6.13 12.60 8.99
C ALA A 168 -6.23 13.59 10.15
N ILE A 169 -5.29 14.55 10.26
CA ILE A 169 -5.24 15.48 11.39
C ILE A 169 -5.31 16.93 10.89
N GLY A 170 -6.30 17.68 11.39
CA GLY A 170 -6.52 19.09 11.04
C GLY A 170 -5.98 20.09 12.07
N ASP A 171 -5.80 19.69 13.33
CA ASP A 171 -5.53 20.59 14.45
C ASP A 171 -4.86 19.85 15.62
N LEU A 172 -3.99 20.53 16.37
CA LEU A 172 -3.32 20.02 17.57
C LEU A 172 -3.43 21.01 18.73
N GLU A 173 -3.51 20.49 19.95
CA GLU A 173 -3.51 21.30 21.17
C GLU A 173 -2.76 20.58 22.29
N ILE A 174 -1.75 21.26 22.86
CA ILE A 174 -1.04 20.82 24.06
C ILE A 174 -1.75 21.41 25.28
N ASP A 175 -1.98 20.63 26.33
CA ASP A 175 -2.49 21.15 27.59
C ASP A 175 -1.49 22.16 28.19
N PRO A 176 -1.86 23.44 28.35
CA PRO A 176 -0.94 24.48 28.82
C PRO A 176 -0.45 24.24 30.25
N ASN A 177 -1.12 23.37 31.02
CA ASN A 177 -0.72 22.98 32.37
C ASN A 177 0.02 21.63 32.41
N ASN A 178 0.07 20.86 31.31
CA ASN A 178 0.79 19.59 31.25
C ASN A 178 1.26 19.23 29.81
N PRO A 179 2.54 19.45 29.45
CA PRO A 179 3.05 19.19 28.10
C PRO A 179 3.17 17.70 27.71
N ASP A 180 2.87 16.75 28.60
CA ASP A 180 2.70 15.33 28.25
C ASP A 180 1.27 15.01 27.76
N VAL A 181 0.31 15.94 27.93
CA VAL A 181 -1.07 15.77 27.44
C VAL A 181 -1.24 16.57 26.15
N ILE A 182 -1.59 15.86 25.08
CA ILE A 182 -1.86 16.44 23.77
C ILE A 182 -3.15 15.85 23.17
N TYR A 183 -3.91 16.71 22.51
CA TYR A 183 -5.11 16.38 21.77
C TYR A 183 -4.89 16.63 20.27
N ALA A 184 -5.47 15.77 19.43
CA ALA A 184 -5.45 15.93 17.98
C ALA A 184 -6.87 15.86 17.40
N GLY A 185 -7.26 16.89 16.64
CA GLY A 185 -8.50 16.95 15.90
C GLY A 185 -8.41 16.13 14.61
N THR A 186 -9.22 15.07 14.50
CA THR A 186 -9.19 14.20 13.31
C THR A 186 -10.18 14.64 12.24
N GLY A 187 -9.85 14.30 10.99
CA GLY A 187 -10.40 14.91 9.79
C GLY A 187 -9.83 16.31 9.58
N ASP A 188 -10.06 16.89 8.41
CA ASP A 188 -9.61 18.25 8.12
C ASP A 188 -10.76 19.17 7.63
N LEU A 189 -10.68 20.44 8.04
CA LEU A 189 -11.58 21.52 7.64
C LEU A 189 -11.02 22.34 6.46
N ARG A 190 -9.71 22.30 6.19
CA ARG A 190 -9.01 22.92 5.05
C ARG A 190 -9.09 22.03 3.79
N PHE A 191 -10.28 21.58 3.40
CA PHE A 191 -10.51 20.80 2.16
C PHE A 191 -10.06 19.33 2.14
N GLY A 192 -9.67 18.73 3.27
CA GLY A 192 -9.34 17.30 3.43
C GLY A 192 -10.49 16.30 3.22
N SER A 193 -11.41 16.57 2.28
CA SER A 193 -12.44 15.64 1.79
C SER A 193 -11.86 14.33 1.20
N TRP A 194 -10.54 14.30 1.00
CA TRP A 194 -9.73 13.16 0.56
C TRP A 194 -9.59 12.10 1.65
N SER A 195 -9.37 12.55 2.89
CA SER A 195 -8.71 11.77 3.96
C SER A 195 -9.70 11.18 4.97
N PHE A 196 -10.98 11.13 4.58
CA PHE A 196 -12.15 10.74 5.36
C PHE A 196 -12.43 11.59 6.61
N GLY A 197 -13.63 11.40 7.15
CA GLY A 197 -14.14 12.15 8.29
C GLY A 197 -13.34 11.96 9.58
N SER A 198 -13.71 12.76 10.58
CA SER A 198 -13.23 12.58 11.94
C SER A 198 -13.48 11.16 12.43
N ALA A 199 -12.47 10.56 13.08
CA ALA A 199 -12.61 9.39 13.94
C ALA A 199 -12.99 9.77 15.38
N GLY A 200 -12.93 11.06 15.74
CA GLY A 200 -13.00 11.58 17.10
C GLY A 200 -11.90 12.60 17.40
N VAL A 201 -11.67 12.89 18.68
CA VAL A 201 -10.45 13.58 19.15
C VAL A 201 -9.47 12.50 19.61
N LEU A 202 -8.24 12.47 19.08
CA LEU A 202 -7.21 11.61 19.67
C LEU A 202 -6.67 12.32 20.92
N LYS A 203 -6.42 11.57 22.00
CA LYS A 203 -5.73 12.06 23.19
C LYS A 203 -4.55 11.15 23.51
N SER A 204 -3.39 11.75 23.73
CA SER A 204 -2.29 11.16 24.49
C SER A 204 -2.18 11.84 25.87
N SER A 205 -1.65 11.11 26.84
CA SER A 205 -1.31 11.61 28.18
C SER A 205 0.10 11.19 28.62
N ASP A 206 0.94 10.83 27.64
CA ASP A 206 2.28 10.29 27.82
C ASP A 206 3.28 10.86 26.80
N GLY A 207 3.06 12.10 26.35
CA GLY A 207 3.92 12.78 25.38
C GLY A 207 3.80 12.24 23.96
N GLY A 208 2.67 11.66 23.59
CA GLY A 208 2.40 11.08 22.28
C GLY A 208 2.77 9.59 22.13
N ASN A 209 3.24 8.91 23.18
CA ASN A 209 3.66 7.49 23.06
C ASN A 209 2.48 6.53 22.87
N SER A 210 1.30 6.86 23.41
CA SER A 210 0.06 6.14 23.18
C SER A 210 -1.13 7.09 23.01
N TRP A 211 -2.12 6.66 22.23
CA TRP A 211 -3.29 7.46 21.89
C TRP A 211 -4.58 6.67 22.09
N ARG A 212 -5.64 7.37 22.50
CA ARG A 212 -7.02 6.85 22.51
C ARG A 212 -7.97 7.80 21.79
N VAL A 213 -9.02 7.23 21.21
CA VAL A 213 -10.06 7.98 20.48
C VAL A 213 -11.17 8.41 21.45
N LEU A 214 -11.48 9.70 21.47
CA LEU A 214 -12.51 10.33 22.30
C LEU A 214 -13.64 10.88 21.44
N GLY A 215 -14.85 10.93 22.01
CA GLY A 215 -16.00 11.55 21.35
C GLY A 215 -16.43 10.90 20.03
N ARG A 216 -16.11 9.61 19.80
CA ARG A 216 -16.32 8.92 18.53
C ARG A 216 -17.77 9.02 18.03
N GLU A 217 -18.75 8.73 18.89
CA GLU A 217 -20.18 8.80 18.55
C GLU A 217 -20.67 10.24 18.33
N GLN A 218 -19.95 11.22 18.88
CA GLN A 218 -20.26 12.65 18.79
C GLN A 218 -19.68 13.30 17.53
N PHE A 219 -18.53 12.79 17.04
CA PHE A 219 -17.75 13.42 15.98
C PHE A 219 -17.67 12.64 14.66
N VAL A 220 -18.06 11.36 14.58
CA VAL A 220 -17.89 10.59 13.33
C VAL A 220 -18.95 10.95 12.26
N PRO A 221 -20.28 10.89 12.51
CA PRO A 221 -21.23 11.46 11.53
C PRO A 221 -22.50 12.13 12.12
N ASN A 222 -22.69 13.43 11.88
CA ASN A 222 -23.98 14.09 12.09
C ASN A 222 -24.33 15.12 11.01
N TYR A 223 -24.65 14.63 9.80
CA TYR A 223 -25.34 15.38 8.76
C TYR A 223 -26.35 14.48 8.05
N PRO A 224 -27.67 14.77 8.11
CA PRO A 224 -28.64 14.10 7.25
C PRO A 224 -28.48 14.61 5.81
N PRO A 225 -28.21 13.75 4.81
CA PRO A 225 -28.04 14.18 3.43
C PRO A 225 -29.32 14.80 2.83
N SER A 226 -29.14 15.79 1.95
CA SER A 226 -30.07 15.93 0.83
C SER A 226 -29.84 14.76 -0.13
N LEU A 227 -30.91 14.16 -0.68
CA LEU A 227 -30.83 12.93 -1.48
C LEU A 227 -30.18 13.07 -2.87
N SER A 228 -29.48 14.19 -3.11
CA SER A 228 -28.93 14.62 -4.40
C SER A 228 -27.57 15.33 -4.28
N ALA A 229 -26.90 15.24 -3.12
CA ALA A 229 -25.58 15.81 -2.92
C ALA A 229 -24.75 14.93 -1.97
N PHE A 230 -23.44 15.14 -1.95
CA PHE A 230 -22.52 14.47 -1.04
C PHE A 230 -22.70 14.99 0.40
N PRO A 231 -23.23 14.20 1.37
CA PRO A 231 -23.23 14.62 2.75
C PRO A 231 -21.83 14.77 3.29
N GLN A 232 -21.67 15.79 4.11
CA GLN A 232 -20.40 16.08 4.73
C GLN A 232 -20.10 15.09 5.85
N TYR A 233 -18.86 14.63 5.89
CA TYR A 233 -18.28 14.16 7.13
C TYR A 233 -18.12 15.33 8.10
N GLN A 234 -18.31 15.06 9.38
CA GLN A 234 -17.83 15.95 10.42
C GLN A 234 -16.29 15.92 10.44
N ALA A 235 -15.67 17.05 10.81
CA ALA A 235 -14.23 17.13 11.08
C ALA A 235 -14.00 18.01 12.32
N VAL A 236 -13.03 17.62 13.14
CA VAL A 236 -12.59 18.41 14.30
C VAL A 236 -11.39 19.23 13.85
N GLY A 237 -11.62 20.51 13.55
CA GLY A 237 -10.57 21.41 13.06
C GLY A 237 -10.25 22.58 13.98
N LYS A 238 -10.80 22.60 15.20
CA LYS A 238 -10.23 23.30 16.35
C LYS A 238 -10.34 22.47 17.62
N VAL A 239 -9.28 22.38 18.41
CA VAL A 239 -9.26 21.86 19.77
C VAL A 239 -8.59 22.91 20.66
N VAL A 240 -9.17 23.22 21.82
CA VAL A 240 -8.56 24.14 22.79
C VAL A 240 -8.79 23.60 24.21
N VAL A 241 -7.75 23.66 25.04
CA VAL A 241 -7.81 23.35 26.47
C VAL A 241 -8.10 24.63 27.26
N ASP A 242 -8.96 24.57 28.27
CA ASP A 242 -9.18 25.71 29.18
C ASP A 242 -7.88 25.97 29.97
N PRO A 243 -7.22 27.15 29.82
CA PRO A 243 -5.94 27.42 30.48
C PRO A 243 -6.04 27.38 32.01
N ASN A 244 -7.23 27.60 32.58
CA ASN A 244 -7.45 27.52 34.02
C ASN A 244 -7.75 26.09 34.52
N GLN A 245 -8.19 25.16 33.67
CA GLN A 245 -8.62 23.82 34.06
C GLN A 245 -8.43 22.78 32.95
N SER A 246 -7.34 22.00 33.01
CA SER A 246 -7.00 20.88 32.09
C SER A 246 -8.12 19.84 31.84
N SER A 247 -9.12 19.73 32.73
CA SER A 247 -10.25 18.84 32.51
C SER A 247 -11.29 19.40 31.53
N ARG A 248 -11.17 20.66 31.12
CA ARG A 248 -12.13 21.29 30.22
C ARG A 248 -11.55 21.46 28.83
N LEU A 249 -12.28 20.94 27.85
CA LEU A 249 -11.92 21.00 26.43
C LEU A 249 -13.03 21.67 25.66
N ILE A 250 -12.67 22.45 24.65
CA ILE A 250 -13.60 23.03 23.70
C ILE A 250 -13.17 22.60 22.30
N VAL A 251 -14.09 22.01 21.56
CA VAL A 251 -13.87 21.45 20.23
C VAL A 251 -14.72 22.19 19.20
N GLY A 252 -14.06 22.76 18.21
CA GLY A 252 -14.66 23.39 17.04
C GLY A 252 -14.84 22.40 15.90
N THR A 253 -16.06 22.37 15.35
CA THR A 253 -16.49 21.45 14.30
C THR A 253 -17.19 22.20 13.17
N LYS A 254 -17.72 21.47 12.18
CA LYS A 254 -18.61 22.03 11.14
C LYS A 254 -20.03 22.40 11.64
N THR A 255 -20.41 21.88 12.81
CA THR A 255 -21.76 22.01 13.40
C THR A 255 -21.81 22.98 14.59
N GLY A 256 -20.70 23.67 14.90
CA GLY A 256 -20.54 24.49 16.10
C GLY A 256 -19.58 23.85 17.11
N LEU A 257 -19.71 24.26 18.37
CA LEU A 257 -18.80 23.87 19.45
C LEU A 257 -19.29 22.65 20.24
N TYR A 258 -18.37 21.87 20.77
CA TYR A 258 -18.65 20.84 21.78
C TYR A 258 -17.73 21.06 22.98
N LEU A 259 -18.27 20.97 24.19
CA LEU A 259 -17.53 21.19 25.43
C LEU A 259 -17.45 19.89 26.23
N SER A 260 -16.27 19.57 26.73
CA SER A 260 -16.05 18.53 27.74
C SER A 260 -15.62 19.17 29.06
N TYR A 261 -15.95 18.52 30.18
CA TYR A 261 -15.60 18.93 31.54
C TYR A 261 -14.78 17.86 32.30
N ASP A 262 -14.52 16.74 31.64
CA ASP A 262 -13.87 15.53 32.16
C ASP A 262 -12.69 15.06 31.29
N ALA A 263 -12.04 16.00 30.60
CA ALA A 263 -10.89 15.78 29.72
C ALA A 263 -11.17 14.85 28.51
N GLY A 264 -12.41 14.91 28.02
CA GLY A 264 -12.90 14.35 26.77
C GLY A 264 -13.65 13.01 26.87
N GLU A 265 -13.95 12.52 28.09
CA GLU A 265 -14.75 11.30 28.27
C GLU A 265 -16.22 11.53 27.87
N SER A 266 -16.77 12.70 28.18
CA SER A 266 -18.12 13.11 27.80
C SER A 266 -18.14 14.52 27.21
N TRP A 267 -19.18 14.80 26.42
CA TRP A 267 -19.31 16.00 25.61
C TRP A 267 -20.73 16.58 25.69
N THR A 268 -20.81 17.89 25.81
CA THR A 268 -22.04 18.68 25.63
C THR A 268 -21.96 19.43 24.31
N GLY A 269 -22.94 19.26 23.42
CA GLY A 269 -23.07 20.03 22.19
C GLY A 269 -24.08 19.43 21.19
N PRO A 270 -24.22 20.02 20.00
CA PRO A 270 -23.55 21.23 19.55
C PRO A 270 -24.03 22.48 20.29
N CYS A 271 -23.09 23.21 20.89
CA CYS A 271 -23.30 24.50 21.53
C CYS A 271 -23.21 25.60 20.47
N LEU A 272 -24.37 26.01 19.95
CA LEU A 272 -24.48 27.03 18.92
C LEU A 272 -24.11 28.42 19.46
N THR A 273 -23.32 29.17 18.69
CA THR A 273 -22.88 30.54 19.04
C THR A 273 -23.91 31.61 18.65
N ASN A 274 -24.93 31.23 17.87
CA ASN A 274 -25.94 32.11 17.29
C ASN A 274 -27.19 31.29 16.88
N PRO A 275 -28.30 31.94 16.45
CA PRO A 275 -29.55 31.25 16.15
C PRO A 275 -29.57 30.36 14.89
N TYR A 276 -28.55 30.41 14.02
CA TYR A 276 -28.59 29.82 12.67
C TYR A 276 -27.95 28.43 12.57
N GLY A 277 -28.07 27.61 13.62
CA GLY A 277 -27.51 26.25 13.61
C GLY A 277 -28.23 25.28 12.66
N PRO A 278 -27.67 24.07 12.43
CA PRO A 278 -28.25 23.07 11.52
C PRO A 278 -29.69 22.64 11.83
N ASN A 279 -30.13 22.78 13.08
CA ASN A 279 -31.48 22.43 13.56
C ASN A 279 -32.41 23.67 13.72
N SER A 280 -32.04 24.82 13.17
CA SER A 280 -32.82 26.07 13.28
C SER A 280 -33.86 26.21 12.16
N ALA A 281 -34.74 27.20 12.28
CA ALA A 281 -35.74 27.53 11.25
C ALA A 281 -35.13 28.15 9.96
N ASN A 282 -33.83 28.48 9.98
CA ASN A 282 -33.05 28.96 8.84
C ASN A 282 -31.63 28.38 8.99
N PRO A 283 -31.42 27.10 8.61
CA PRO A 283 -30.19 26.38 8.96
C PRO A 283 -29.01 26.81 8.10
N HIS A 284 -27.89 27.15 8.75
CA HIS A 284 -26.60 27.44 8.12
C HIS A 284 -25.50 26.60 8.75
N ARG A 285 -24.33 26.56 8.11
CA ARG A 285 -23.15 25.87 8.64
C ARG A 285 -22.55 26.68 9.79
N GLN A 286 -21.89 25.99 10.70
CA GLN A 286 -21.28 26.58 11.89
C GLN A 286 -19.83 26.11 11.97
N ASP A 287 -19.10 26.24 10.86
CA ASP A 287 -17.68 25.94 10.76
C ASP A 287 -16.92 26.84 11.72
N ILE A 288 -16.38 26.24 12.77
CA ILE A 288 -15.51 26.93 13.72
C ILE A 288 -14.14 27.09 13.06
N THR A 289 -13.90 28.25 12.46
CA THR A 289 -12.62 28.53 11.78
C THR A 289 -11.52 28.84 12.78
N ALA A 290 -11.85 29.56 13.85
CA ALA A 290 -10.95 29.82 14.96
C ALA A 290 -11.67 29.71 16.30
N LEU A 291 -10.91 29.33 17.33
CA LEU A 291 -11.37 29.11 18.69
C LEU A 291 -10.25 29.51 19.65
N LEU A 292 -10.59 30.23 20.71
CA LEU A 292 -9.67 30.70 21.75
C LEU A 292 -10.36 30.52 23.11
N ALA A 293 -9.61 30.02 24.10
CA ALA A 293 -10.01 30.03 25.52
C ALA A 293 -9.02 30.94 26.27
N LEU A 294 -9.51 32.08 26.73
CA LEU A 294 -8.68 33.15 27.26
C LEU A 294 -8.88 33.32 28.76
N ASP A 295 -7.80 33.30 29.53
CA ASP A 295 -7.87 33.59 30.97
C ASP A 295 -8.04 35.10 31.24
N PHE A 296 -9.06 35.44 32.03
CA PHE A 296 -9.29 36.76 32.61
C PHE A 296 -9.24 36.67 34.14
N GLY A 297 -8.08 36.29 34.69
CA GLY A 297 -7.81 36.28 36.13
C GLY A 297 -8.51 35.14 36.86
N GLY A 298 -8.34 33.92 36.37
CA GLY A 298 -8.99 32.70 36.88
C GLY A 298 -10.37 32.42 36.25
N ASN A 299 -10.83 33.26 35.31
CA ASN A 299 -12.11 33.10 34.62
C ASN A 299 -11.88 32.97 33.11
N THR A 300 -12.32 31.86 32.52
CA THR A 300 -12.10 31.59 31.10
C THR A 300 -13.21 32.18 30.24
N THR A 301 -12.83 32.98 29.25
CA THR A 301 -13.72 33.50 28.21
C THR A 301 -13.43 32.81 26.89
N LEU A 302 -14.46 32.28 26.25
CA LEU A 302 -14.39 31.71 24.92
C LEU A 302 -14.58 32.80 23.87
N ILE A 303 -13.71 32.83 22.87
CA ILE A 303 -13.87 33.62 21.66
C ILE A 303 -13.76 32.68 20.45
N THR A 304 -14.65 32.82 19.50
CA THR A 304 -14.70 31.93 18.33
C THR A 304 -15.14 32.66 17.07
N ALA A 305 -14.53 32.31 15.95
CA ALA A 305 -14.98 32.71 14.63
C ALA A 305 -15.79 31.58 14.00
N VAL A 306 -16.97 31.94 13.47
CA VAL A 306 -17.76 31.08 12.59
C VAL A 306 -17.55 31.56 11.15
N GLY A 307 -17.24 30.63 10.24
CA GLY A 307 -17.30 30.90 8.81
C GLY A 307 -16.85 29.78 7.89
N THR A 308 -17.28 29.81 6.63
CA THR A 308 -17.05 28.73 5.66
C THR A 308 -15.66 28.80 5.01
N ARG A 309 -15.01 27.66 4.89
CA ARG A 309 -13.68 27.52 4.26
C ARG A 309 -13.79 27.24 2.75
N GLY A 310 -14.31 28.20 1.98
CA GLY A 310 -14.37 28.13 0.51
C GLY A 310 -15.76 28.40 -0.09
N THR A 311 -15.97 27.95 -1.34
CA THR A 311 -17.28 27.92 -2.03
C THR A 311 -17.82 26.50 -2.15
N ALA A 312 -19.13 26.34 -2.35
CA ALA A 312 -19.76 25.05 -2.61
C ALA A 312 -19.04 24.22 -3.69
N THR A 313 -18.79 22.95 -3.37
CA THR A 313 -18.23 21.93 -4.29
C THR A 313 -19.11 20.68 -4.29
N PRO A 314 -18.99 19.78 -5.27
CA PRO A 314 -19.77 18.54 -5.25
C PRO A 314 -19.57 17.65 -4.01
N VAL A 315 -18.41 17.72 -3.33
CA VAL A 315 -18.14 17.05 -2.03
C VAL A 315 -18.57 17.88 -0.80
N GLN A 316 -18.72 19.18 -0.95
CA GLN A 316 -19.10 20.11 0.13
C GLN A 316 -20.13 21.12 -0.41
N PRO A 317 -21.37 20.67 -0.67
CA PRO A 317 -22.35 21.36 -1.52
C PRO A 317 -22.95 22.63 -0.92
N ASP A 318 -22.67 22.88 0.35
CA ASP A 318 -23.28 23.91 1.19
C ASP A 318 -22.23 24.83 1.85
N LEU A 319 -20.97 24.82 1.36
CA LEU A 319 -19.95 25.80 1.74
C LEU A 319 -20.33 27.25 1.40
N ASP A 320 -21.39 27.46 0.61
CA ASP A 320 -22.02 28.75 0.34
C ASP A 320 -23.17 29.12 1.32
N MET A 321 -23.49 28.27 2.30
CA MET A 321 -24.41 28.61 3.40
C MET A 321 -23.69 29.43 4.49
N ASN A 322 -23.18 30.61 4.12
CA ASN A 322 -22.39 31.52 4.96
C ASN A 322 -23.21 32.30 6.01
N GLY A 323 -24.46 31.91 6.28
CA GLY A 323 -25.19 32.46 7.41
C GLY A 323 -24.47 32.10 8.71
N ALA A 324 -24.57 33.00 9.70
CA ALA A 324 -23.77 33.03 10.93
C ALA A 324 -22.33 33.59 10.88
N ASN A 325 -21.76 33.93 9.70
CA ASN A 325 -20.39 34.46 9.66
C ASN A 325 -20.18 35.66 10.61
N GLY A 326 -19.18 35.54 11.48
CA GLY A 326 -18.88 36.50 12.53
C GLY A 326 -18.04 35.93 13.68
N ILE A 327 -17.66 36.82 14.60
CA ILE A 327 -16.88 36.51 15.79
C ILE A 327 -17.80 36.62 17.01
N TYR A 328 -17.78 35.62 17.88
CA TYR A 328 -18.65 35.49 19.05
C TYR A 328 -17.86 35.31 20.33
N ARG A 329 -18.39 35.84 21.45
CA ARG A 329 -17.79 35.78 22.79
C ARG A 329 -18.78 35.24 23.82
N ALA A 330 -18.34 34.36 24.71
CA ALA A 330 -19.11 33.91 25.87
C ALA A 330 -18.20 33.48 27.03
N PRO A 331 -18.62 33.62 28.31
CA PRO A 331 -17.90 33.02 29.43
C PRO A 331 -18.00 31.49 29.37
N MET A 332 -16.93 30.78 29.75
CA MET A 332 -16.93 29.33 29.93
C MET A 332 -17.75 28.96 31.19
N PRO A 333 -18.88 28.25 31.08
CA PRO A 333 -19.67 27.89 32.25
C PRO A 333 -19.03 26.72 33.02
N ALA A 334 -19.51 26.45 34.23
CA ALA A 334 -19.01 25.34 35.05
C ALA A 334 -19.43 23.94 34.53
N ALA A 335 -20.51 23.88 33.74
CA ALA A 335 -21.02 22.69 33.05
C ALA A 335 -21.98 23.13 31.93
N GLY A 336 -22.23 22.26 30.95
CA GLY A 336 -23.21 22.50 29.89
C GLY A 336 -22.72 23.39 28.75
N CYS A 337 -23.63 23.89 27.90
CA CYS A 337 -23.29 24.87 26.87
C CYS A 337 -23.18 26.30 27.43
N PRO A 338 -22.30 27.16 26.88
CA PRO A 338 -22.33 28.60 27.15
C PRO A 338 -23.66 29.21 26.70
N VAL A 339 -24.18 30.13 27.49
CA VAL A 339 -25.43 30.87 27.23
C VAL A 339 -25.13 32.34 27.01
N GLY A 340 -25.92 33.00 26.14
CA GLY A 340 -25.80 34.44 25.91
C GLY A 340 -24.56 34.86 25.12
N TRP A 341 -24.18 34.08 24.09
CA TRP A 341 -23.13 34.45 23.14
C TRP A 341 -23.35 35.86 22.57
N GLU A 342 -22.35 36.72 22.72
CA GLU A 342 -22.33 38.06 22.14
C GLU A 342 -21.65 38.03 20.77
N LEU A 343 -22.36 38.43 19.71
CA LEU A 343 -21.73 38.76 18.42
C LEU A 343 -20.87 40.01 18.61
N ILE A 344 -19.55 39.88 18.49
CA ILE A 344 -18.58 40.96 18.69
C ILE A 344 -17.98 41.50 17.38
N SER A 345 -18.34 40.95 16.22
CA SER A 345 -18.02 41.51 14.89
C SER A 345 -19.21 42.32 14.34
N ARG A 346 -19.35 43.59 14.76
CA ARG A 346 -20.54 44.42 14.49
C ARG A 346 -20.22 45.75 13.81
N ALA A 347 -21.13 46.23 12.97
CA ALA A 347 -20.99 47.52 12.28
C ALA A 347 -20.85 48.73 13.25
N ASP A 348 -21.42 48.63 14.45
CA ASP A 348 -21.40 49.69 15.46
C ASP A 348 -20.12 49.72 16.30
N ASN A 349 -19.32 48.65 16.29
CA ASN A 349 -18.09 48.53 17.08
C ASN A 349 -16.81 48.57 16.24
N GLY A 350 -16.89 48.99 14.98
CA GLY A 350 -15.73 49.18 14.09
C GLY A 350 -15.37 47.96 13.24
N TRP A 351 -16.10 46.86 13.36
CA TRP A 351 -16.11 45.83 12.31
C TRP A 351 -16.84 46.38 11.06
N PRO A 352 -16.46 46.03 9.82
CA PRO A 352 -17.10 46.60 8.65
C PRO A 352 -18.54 46.10 8.47
N ALA A 353 -19.44 47.01 8.10
CA ALA A 353 -20.83 46.68 7.82
C ALA A 353 -20.95 45.67 6.67
N GLY A 354 -21.83 44.67 6.83
CA GLY A 354 -22.03 43.60 5.85
C GLY A 354 -21.00 42.48 5.87
N LEU A 355 -19.92 42.59 6.68
CA LEU A 355 -18.89 41.56 6.85
C LEU A 355 -19.06 40.74 8.15
N GLY A 356 -20.18 40.92 8.86
CA GLY A 356 -20.56 40.16 10.06
C GLY A 356 -22.07 40.27 10.29
N ASN A 357 -22.63 39.36 11.09
CA ASN A 357 -24.07 39.18 11.38
C ASN A 357 -24.86 38.27 10.41
N GLY A 358 -24.19 37.37 9.68
CA GLY A 358 -24.81 36.15 9.15
C GLY A 358 -25.92 36.29 8.09
N VAL A 359 -25.90 37.34 7.25
CA VAL A 359 -26.86 37.52 6.15
C VAL A 359 -26.49 36.72 4.90
N GLY A 360 -26.88 35.45 4.86
CA GLY A 360 -26.77 34.58 3.67
C GLY A 360 -25.33 34.42 3.15
N PHE A 361 -25.16 34.24 1.83
CA PHE A 361 -23.83 34.26 1.20
C PHE A 361 -23.24 35.69 1.24
N GLY A 362 -22.54 35.99 2.34
CA GLY A 362 -21.87 37.28 2.57
C GLY A 362 -20.49 37.38 1.90
N ALA A 363 -19.89 38.57 1.95
CA ALA A 363 -18.60 38.83 1.30
C ALA A 363 -17.38 38.18 1.98
N ILE A 364 -17.50 37.78 3.26
CA ILE A 364 -16.47 37.01 4.01
C ILE A 364 -16.87 35.54 4.06
N GLY A 365 -15.89 34.64 3.89
CA GLY A 365 -16.00 33.20 4.12
C GLY A 365 -15.33 32.80 5.45
N ARG A 366 -14.00 32.67 5.44
CA ARG A 366 -13.17 32.27 6.59
C ARG A 366 -12.73 33.48 7.41
N ILE A 367 -12.70 33.33 8.74
CA ILE A 367 -12.07 34.29 9.66
C ILE A 367 -11.11 33.53 10.58
N GLU A 368 -9.86 33.97 10.68
CA GLU A 368 -8.85 33.42 11.59
C GLU A 368 -8.56 34.42 12.72
N LEU A 369 -8.27 33.92 13.92
CA LEU A 369 -8.12 34.74 15.13
C LEU A 369 -6.83 34.41 15.87
N ALA A 370 -6.24 35.42 16.50
CA ALA A 370 -5.22 35.26 17.54
C ALA A 370 -5.43 36.23 18.69
N ALA A 371 -5.12 35.79 19.91
CA ALA A 371 -4.93 36.67 21.05
C ALA A 371 -3.43 36.91 21.30
N ALA A 372 -3.10 38.06 21.87
CA ALA A 372 -1.73 38.33 22.31
C ALA A 372 -1.39 37.54 23.59
N PRO A 373 -0.29 36.76 23.61
CA PRO A 373 0.17 36.06 24.83
C PRO A 373 0.29 37.01 26.02
N GLY A 374 -0.26 36.60 27.18
CA GLY A 374 -0.28 37.41 28.40
C GLY A 374 -1.13 38.69 28.35
N SER A 375 -1.80 38.99 27.23
CA SER A 375 -2.63 40.18 27.02
C SER A 375 -3.98 39.81 26.37
N PRO A 376 -4.87 39.10 27.10
CA PRO A 376 -6.11 38.52 26.55
C PRO A 376 -7.13 39.54 26.01
N ASN A 377 -6.95 40.82 26.31
CA ASN A 377 -7.72 41.92 25.71
C ASN A 377 -7.33 42.21 24.25
N VAL A 378 -6.11 41.90 23.83
CA VAL A 378 -5.59 42.25 22.50
C VAL A 378 -5.81 41.08 21.55
N LEU A 379 -6.65 41.30 20.54
CA LEU A 379 -7.04 40.30 19.55
C LEU A 379 -6.73 40.81 18.14
N TYR A 380 -6.39 39.89 17.24
CA TYR A 380 -6.33 40.13 15.81
C TYR A 380 -7.27 39.19 15.08
N ALA A 381 -7.87 39.69 14.00
CA ALA A 381 -8.75 38.93 13.12
C ALA A 381 -8.37 39.15 11.66
N GLU A 382 -8.05 38.06 10.96
CA GLU A 382 -7.84 38.02 9.52
C GLU A 382 -9.15 37.55 8.86
N ALA A 383 -9.69 38.31 7.90
CA ALA A 383 -10.93 37.94 7.21
C ALA A 383 -10.69 37.69 5.72
N ILE A 384 -11.17 36.55 5.22
CA ILE A 384 -10.97 36.07 3.84
C ILE A 384 -12.26 36.20 3.04
N ALA A 385 -12.16 36.60 1.78
CA ALA A 385 -13.32 36.74 0.90
C ALA A 385 -14.00 35.39 0.62
N ALA A 386 -15.33 35.36 0.64
CA ALA A 386 -16.10 34.15 0.31
C ALA A 386 -15.97 33.74 -1.17
N GLN A 387 -15.67 34.69 -2.05
CA GLN A 387 -15.35 34.47 -3.46
C GLN A 387 -14.00 35.08 -3.79
N GLY A 388 -13.23 34.44 -4.67
CA GLY A 388 -11.87 34.88 -5.02
C GLY A 388 -10.83 34.69 -3.91
N PHE A 389 -11.26 34.38 -2.67
CA PHE A 389 -10.46 33.90 -1.54
C PHE A 389 -9.18 34.69 -1.21
N ALA A 390 -9.16 35.97 -1.57
CA ALA A 390 -8.16 36.92 -1.13
C ALA A 390 -8.40 37.33 0.32
N ILE A 391 -7.35 37.76 1.02
CA ILE A 391 -7.47 38.49 2.28
C ILE A 391 -8.27 39.77 2.01
N VAL A 392 -9.32 40.04 2.78
CA VAL A 392 -10.09 41.30 2.70
C VAL A 392 -9.47 42.36 3.61
N GLY A 393 -8.98 41.93 4.76
CA GLY A 393 -8.17 42.77 5.65
C GLY A 393 -7.83 42.10 6.97
N VAL A 394 -7.18 42.88 7.83
CA VAL A 394 -6.88 42.51 9.21
C VAL A 394 -7.42 43.59 10.15
N TRP A 395 -8.09 43.17 11.22
CA TRP A 395 -8.60 44.03 12.29
C TRP A 395 -7.92 43.70 13.61
N ARG A 396 -7.85 44.70 14.50
CA ARG A 396 -7.35 44.57 15.86
C ARG A 396 -8.37 45.05 16.88
N SER A 397 -8.52 44.32 17.97
CA SER A 397 -9.17 44.78 19.20
C SER A 397 -8.13 44.93 20.32
N ILE A 398 -8.41 45.81 21.29
CA ILE A 398 -7.63 45.99 22.52
C ILE A 398 -8.50 45.87 23.79
N ASP A 399 -9.74 45.39 23.63
CA ASP A 399 -10.79 45.33 24.65
C ASP A 399 -11.62 44.03 24.53
N ALA A 400 -10.96 42.93 24.17
CA ALA A 400 -11.52 41.59 24.02
C ALA A 400 -12.67 41.50 23.00
N GLY A 401 -12.58 42.25 21.91
CA GLY A 401 -13.56 42.33 20.83
C GLY A 401 -14.69 43.32 21.06
N SER A 402 -14.66 44.10 22.15
CA SER A 402 -15.71 45.09 22.42
C SER A 402 -15.72 46.20 21.38
N SER A 403 -14.56 46.57 20.84
CA SER A 403 -14.34 47.37 19.63
C SER A 403 -13.22 46.80 18.74
N TRP A 404 -13.29 47.11 17.45
CA TRP A 404 -12.35 46.71 16.41
C TRP A 404 -11.83 47.93 15.65
N GLN A 405 -10.55 47.90 15.29
CA GLN A 405 -9.89 48.88 14.44
C GLN A 405 -9.43 48.18 13.15
N PRO A 406 -9.77 48.69 11.94
CA PRO A 406 -9.18 48.22 10.70
C PRO A 406 -7.67 48.55 10.69
N ARG A 407 -6.83 47.61 10.23
CA ARG A 407 -5.37 47.77 10.24
C ARG A 407 -4.78 47.66 8.83
N ALA A 408 -4.99 46.54 8.15
CA ALA A 408 -4.49 46.29 6.79
C ALA A 408 -5.61 45.87 5.83
N VAL A 409 -5.42 46.20 4.54
CA VAL A 409 -6.14 45.67 3.37
C VAL A 409 -5.09 45.16 2.35
N PRO A 410 -5.44 44.49 1.23
CA PRO A 410 -4.44 43.94 0.29
C PRO A 410 -3.32 44.89 -0.16
N ALA A 411 -3.58 46.20 -0.27
CA ALA A 411 -2.58 47.20 -0.62
C ALA A 411 -1.49 47.45 0.47
N ASN A 412 -1.70 46.95 1.70
CA ASN A 412 -0.75 47.04 2.81
C ASN A 412 0.26 45.87 2.85
N PHE A 413 0.10 44.87 1.98
CA PHE A 413 0.99 43.72 1.87
C PHE A 413 2.10 44.01 0.87
N GLN A 414 3.35 43.93 1.32
CA GLN A 414 4.55 44.25 0.55
C GLN A 414 5.33 42.97 0.17
N GLY A 415 5.97 42.99 -1.00
CA GLY A 415 6.62 41.82 -1.59
C GLY A 415 5.71 41.11 -2.59
N CYS A 416 5.78 39.78 -2.68
CA CYS A 416 4.84 38.99 -3.47
C CYS A 416 3.39 39.17 -2.99
N PRO A 417 2.38 38.92 -3.84
CA PRO A 417 0.98 38.96 -3.43
C PRO A 417 0.62 37.81 -2.47
N PRO A 418 -0.28 38.02 -1.49
CA PRO A 418 -0.72 36.97 -0.56
C PRO A 418 -1.59 35.90 -1.23
N GLY A 419 -2.08 36.16 -2.44
CA GLY A 419 -2.77 35.17 -3.27
C GLY A 419 -4.27 35.07 -3.08
N THR A 420 -4.85 34.07 -3.74
CA THR A 420 -6.29 33.82 -3.87
C THR A 420 -6.67 32.41 -3.41
N GLN A 421 -5.95 31.89 -2.40
CA GLN A 421 -6.14 30.54 -1.86
C GLN A 421 -6.28 30.56 -0.32
N ASN A 422 -6.49 31.74 0.29
CA ASN A 422 -6.48 31.89 1.74
C ASN A 422 -7.66 31.19 2.45
N TRP A 423 -8.65 30.71 1.70
CA TRP A 423 -9.65 29.76 2.21
C TRP A 423 -9.00 28.47 2.75
N TYR A 424 -7.90 28.03 2.14
CA TYR A 424 -7.04 26.90 2.49
C TYR A 424 -5.91 27.33 3.46
N ASN A 425 -5.20 28.42 3.14
CA ASN A 425 -3.92 28.81 3.78
C ASN A 425 -4.01 29.71 5.03
N ALA A 426 -5.11 30.48 5.21
CA ALA A 426 -5.11 31.59 6.18
C ALA A 426 -4.75 31.19 7.62
N GLY A 427 -4.29 32.16 8.41
CA GLY A 427 -4.04 31.98 9.82
C GLY A 427 -3.11 33.05 10.38
N ILE A 428 -3.42 33.55 11.56
CA ILE A 428 -2.71 34.67 12.21
C ILE A 428 -2.21 34.27 13.61
N SER A 429 -1.04 34.77 14.03
CA SER A 429 -0.47 34.58 15.38
C SER A 429 0.21 35.85 15.86
N VAL A 430 0.15 36.12 17.16
CA VAL A 430 0.84 37.25 17.80
C VAL A 430 2.13 36.76 18.44
N SER A 431 3.17 37.60 18.37
CA SER A 431 4.47 37.37 19.00
C SER A 431 4.36 37.21 20.51
N PRO A 432 5.10 36.27 21.13
CA PRO A 432 5.11 36.07 22.58
C PRO A 432 5.73 37.24 23.35
N ALA A 433 6.51 38.10 22.68
CA ALA A 433 7.24 39.20 23.32
C ALA A 433 6.63 40.59 23.04
N ASN A 434 5.81 40.76 21.99
CA ASN A 434 5.26 42.05 21.60
C ASN A 434 3.86 41.94 20.99
N ILE A 435 2.90 42.63 21.61
CA ILE A 435 1.48 42.64 21.19
C ILE A 435 1.23 43.33 19.83
N ASP A 436 2.21 44.07 19.31
CA ASP A 436 2.17 44.76 18.01
C ASP A 436 2.91 43.96 16.91
N ASP A 437 3.57 42.85 17.25
CA ASP A 437 4.29 41.97 16.33
C ASP A 437 3.43 40.74 15.98
N VAL A 438 3.11 40.57 14.70
CA VAL A 438 2.08 39.65 14.21
C VAL A 438 2.57 38.95 12.95
N VAL A 439 2.43 37.63 12.90
CA VAL A 439 2.77 36.77 11.76
C VAL A 439 1.50 36.14 11.21
N LEU A 440 1.35 36.08 9.88
CA LEU A 440 0.26 35.34 9.23
C LEU A 440 0.73 34.41 8.08
N SER A 441 -0.13 33.46 7.77
CA SER A 441 0.00 32.42 6.75
C SER A 441 -0.91 32.74 5.55
N ALA A 442 -0.38 32.62 4.34
CA ALA A 442 -1.07 32.81 3.05
C ALA A 442 -0.39 31.91 1.99
N TRP A 443 -0.30 32.28 0.72
CA TRP A 443 0.71 31.66 -0.17
C TRP A 443 2.13 31.76 0.43
N TRP A 444 2.40 32.88 1.12
CA TRP A 444 3.66 33.17 1.80
C TRP A 444 3.44 33.55 3.26
N THR A 445 4.50 33.50 4.06
CA THR A 445 4.48 34.02 5.43
C THR A 445 4.69 35.53 5.42
N TYR A 446 3.85 36.28 6.12
CA TYR A 446 3.97 37.73 6.28
C TYR A 446 4.13 38.10 7.75
N ARG A 447 4.83 39.21 8.02
CA ARG A 447 4.97 39.79 9.36
C ARG A 447 4.69 41.28 9.37
N SER A 448 4.08 41.73 10.47
CA SER A 448 3.89 43.13 10.85
C SER A 448 4.57 43.37 12.20
N ILE A 449 5.11 44.57 12.38
CA ILE A 449 5.66 45.06 13.66
C ILE A 449 4.95 46.33 14.16
N ASP A 450 3.86 46.72 13.49
CA ASP A 450 3.09 47.96 13.68
C ASP A 450 1.63 47.68 14.06
N GLY A 451 1.38 46.51 14.66
CA GLY A 451 0.06 46.04 15.04
C GLY A 451 -0.83 45.80 13.83
N ALA A 452 -0.33 45.05 12.85
CA ALA A 452 -1.00 44.68 11.60
C ALA A 452 -1.37 45.85 10.64
N ALA A 453 -0.73 47.02 10.75
CA ALA A 453 -1.01 48.16 9.85
C ALA A 453 -0.29 48.06 8.49
N SER A 454 0.87 47.42 8.46
CA SER A 454 1.56 47.01 7.24
C SER A 454 2.19 45.63 7.41
N PHE A 455 2.27 44.86 6.31
CA PHE A 455 2.80 43.51 6.30
C PHE A 455 3.92 43.37 5.26
N ILE A 456 5.03 42.77 5.68
CA ILE A 456 6.18 42.46 4.83
C ILE A 456 6.23 40.93 4.65
N ASN A 457 6.34 40.49 3.38
CA ASN A 457 6.56 39.08 3.05
C ASN A 457 7.95 38.65 3.55
N LEU A 458 8.04 37.57 4.33
CA LEU A 458 9.29 37.07 4.91
C LEU A 458 10.11 36.18 3.96
N LEU A 459 9.50 35.71 2.87
CA LEU A 459 10.04 34.63 2.04
C LEU A 459 10.57 35.11 0.68
N CYS A 460 9.87 36.03 0.03
CA CYS A 460 10.22 36.47 -1.32
C CYS A 460 11.59 37.15 -1.39
N ASN A 461 12.25 36.96 -2.54
CA ASN A 461 13.63 37.33 -2.88
C ASN A 461 14.75 36.55 -2.17
N ASN A 462 14.54 36.04 -0.95
CA ASN A 462 15.62 35.44 -0.13
C ASN A 462 15.41 33.97 0.26
N ASN A 463 14.17 33.52 0.44
CA ASN A 463 13.82 32.14 0.84
C ASN A 463 12.84 31.45 -0.13
N GLU A 464 12.43 32.11 -1.22
CA GLU A 464 11.48 31.56 -2.22
C GLU A 464 11.96 30.28 -2.94
N SER A 465 13.27 30.01 -2.89
CA SER A 465 13.90 28.78 -3.39
C SER A 465 14.23 27.77 -2.29
N VAL A 466 13.91 28.09 -1.03
CA VAL A 466 14.27 27.32 0.18
C VAL A 466 13.04 26.89 0.98
N VAL A 467 11.92 27.61 0.86
CA VAL A 467 10.66 27.32 1.54
C VAL A 467 9.56 27.18 0.51
N HIS A 468 8.93 26.00 0.47
CA HIS A 468 7.74 25.73 -0.32
C HIS A 468 6.63 26.76 -0.09
N ILE A 469 5.82 27.03 -1.12
CA ILE A 469 4.63 27.89 -1.07
C ILE A 469 3.50 27.21 -0.25
N ASP A 470 2.37 27.89 -0.10
CA ASP A 470 1.16 27.40 0.59
C ASP A 470 1.34 27.14 2.09
N GLN A 471 1.45 28.22 2.87
CA GLN A 471 1.63 28.16 4.32
C GLN A 471 0.31 27.87 5.04
N HIS A 472 0.31 26.94 5.99
CA HIS A 472 -0.88 26.53 6.77
C HIS A 472 -0.70 26.70 8.28
N ALA A 473 0.53 26.53 8.77
CA ALA A 473 0.83 26.43 10.19
C ALA A 473 1.99 27.34 10.61
N ARG A 474 2.03 27.75 11.88
CA ARG A 474 3.11 28.57 12.46
C ARG A 474 3.15 28.42 13.99
N ALA A 475 4.35 28.33 14.58
CA ALA A 475 4.52 28.24 16.03
C ALA A 475 5.81 28.92 16.49
N PHE A 476 5.74 29.71 17.57
CA PHE A 476 6.92 30.26 18.24
C PHE A 476 7.50 29.23 19.22
N VAL A 477 8.83 29.14 19.31
CA VAL A 477 9.52 28.14 20.14
C VAL A 477 9.86 28.73 21.50
N GLY A 478 9.31 28.19 22.59
CA GLY A 478 9.68 28.56 23.96
C GLY A 478 9.40 30.01 24.37
N GLY A 479 8.46 30.68 23.70
CA GLY A 479 8.16 32.10 23.93
C GLY A 479 9.20 33.06 23.34
N ASP A 480 10.11 32.59 22.50
CA ASP A 480 11.11 33.42 21.81
C ASP A 480 10.56 33.94 20.47
N PRO A 481 10.48 35.27 20.25
CA PRO A 481 9.95 35.84 19.01
C PRO A 481 10.87 35.64 17.80
N ASP A 482 12.17 35.37 18.00
CA ASP A 482 13.12 35.08 16.91
C ASP A 482 13.02 33.63 16.41
N ARG A 483 12.41 32.73 17.19
CA ARG A 483 12.36 31.31 16.90
C ARG A 483 10.98 30.90 16.40
N LEU A 484 10.84 30.83 15.07
CA LEU A 484 9.57 30.55 14.39
C LEU A 484 9.66 29.27 13.57
N LEU A 485 8.73 28.35 13.81
CA LEU A 485 8.38 27.26 12.90
C LEU A 485 7.25 27.72 11.98
N ILE A 486 7.29 27.30 10.71
CA ILE A 486 6.19 27.38 9.75
C ILE A 486 5.97 26.03 9.07
N GLY A 487 4.73 25.72 8.73
CA GLY A 487 4.32 24.48 8.06
C GLY A 487 3.51 24.75 6.80
N ASN A 488 3.76 23.97 5.75
CA ASN A 488 3.20 24.15 4.40
C ASN A 488 3.15 22.81 3.64
N ASP A 489 2.83 22.85 2.34
CA ASP A 489 2.74 21.66 1.46
C ASP A 489 4.10 20.98 1.16
N GLY A 490 5.20 21.62 1.54
CA GLY A 490 6.56 21.08 1.55
C GLY A 490 7.05 20.56 2.91
N GLY A 491 6.32 20.77 4.02
CA GLY A 491 6.71 20.26 5.34
C GLY A 491 6.94 21.37 6.37
N VAL A 492 7.99 21.23 7.18
CA VAL A 492 8.33 22.12 8.31
C VAL A 492 9.61 22.90 8.04
N TYR A 493 9.56 24.22 8.27
CA TYR A 493 10.69 25.12 8.15
C TYR A 493 10.86 25.94 9.43
N TYR A 494 12.11 26.25 9.76
CA TYR A 494 12.51 26.92 11.00
C TYR A 494 13.35 28.16 10.70
N SER A 495 13.06 29.26 11.40
CA SER A 495 13.94 30.42 11.50
C SER A 495 14.34 30.64 12.95
N ALA A 496 15.63 30.94 13.18
CA ALA A 496 16.19 31.34 14.47
C ALA A 496 16.43 32.86 14.57
N ASN A 497 15.95 33.62 13.58
CA ASN A 497 16.10 35.07 13.47
C ASN A 497 14.87 35.72 12.81
N ALA A 498 13.69 35.18 13.12
CA ALA A 498 12.42 35.54 12.51
C ALA A 498 12.03 37.02 12.69
N THR A 499 12.63 37.73 13.66
CA THR A 499 12.35 39.16 13.85
C THR A 499 13.12 40.09 12.92
N LEU A 500 14.13 39.59 12.19
CA LEU A 500 14.90 40.40 11.24
C LEU A 500 14.05 40.82 10.02
N PRO A 501 14.38 41.94 9.34
CA PRO A 501 13.71 42.35 8.10
C PRO A 501 13.83 41.33 6.96
N THR A 502 14.89 40.52 7.00
CA THR A 502 15.18 39.42 6.06
C THR A 502 15.59 38.20 6.89
N PRO A 503 14.64 37.41 7.41
CA PRO A 503 14.95 36.21 8.18
C PRO A 503 15.48 35.11 7.25
N ASN A 504 16.23 34.16 7.82
CA ASN A 504 16.66 32.95 7.11
C ASN A 504 15.82 31.77 7.59
N PHE A 505 15.35 30.94 6.67
CA PHE A 505 14.66 29.68 6.98
C PHE A 505 15.52 28.47 6.60
N VAL A 506 15.34 27.37 7.33
CA VAL A 506 15.93 26.05 7.05
C VAL A 506 14.85 24.98 7.19
N HIS A 507 14.84 23.98 6.31
CA HIS A 507 13.94 22.83 6.40
C HIS A 507 14.28 21.94 7.61
N LEU A 508 13.27 21.32 8.22
CA LEU A 508 13.41 20.30 9.27
C LEU A 508 12.95 18.90 8.79
N ASN A 509 12.94 18.71 7.47
CA ASN A 509 12.22 17.63 6.77
C ASN A 509 12.99 16.30 6.65
N ASN A 510 14.19 16.19 7.25
CA ASN A 510 15.13 15.05 7.08
C ASN A 510 14.65 13.70 7.69
N SER A 511 13.47 13.68 8.30
CA SER A 511 12.88 12.49 8.93
C SER A 511 11.36 12.42 8.73
N LEU A 512 10.77 13.42 8.05
CA LEU A 512 9.34 13.48 7.76
C LEU A 512 9.05 12.77 6.44
N ASN A 513 8.06 11.87 6.46
CA ASN A 513 7.58 11.15 5.29
C ASN A 513 6.05 11.33 5.16
N THR A 514 5.63 12.54 4.80
CA THR A 514 4.23 12.96 4.70
C THR A 514 3.78 13.26 3.26
N ILE A 515 4.52 12.77 2.26
CA ILE A 515 4.25 12.99 0.84
C ILE A 515 2.97 12.27 0.39
N GLU A 516 2.16 12.98 -0.39
CA GLU A 516 0.89 12.52 -0.97
C GLU A 516 1.11 11.96 -2.39
N PHE A 517 1.52 10.70 -2.51
CA PHE A 517 1.65 10.05 -3.83
C PHE A 517 0.30 9.66 -4.43
N TYR A 518 0.10 9.98 -5.72
CA TYR A 518 -0.99 9.44 -6.53
C TYR A 518 -0.62 8.10 -7.17
N SER A 519 0.64 7.91 -7.60
CA SER A 519 1.13 6.66 -8.18
C SER A 519 2.65 6.52 -8.10
N GLY A 520 3.17 5.34 -8.48
CA GLY A 520 4.61 5.14 -8.65
C GLY A 520 4.98 3.84 -9.38
N ASP A 521 6.28 3.63 -9.58
CA ASP A 521 6.83 2.42 -10.21
C ASP A 521 8.28 2.15 -9.71
N LEU A 522 8.76 0.91 -9.89
CA LEU A 522 10.07 0.45 -9.44
C LEU A 522 10.81 -0.37 -10.51
N ILE A 523 12.15 -0.33 -10.46
CA ILE A 523 13.03 -1.07 -11.37
C ILE A 523 12.93 -2.59 -11.19
N ALA A 524 13.30 -3.35 -12.23
CA ALA A 524 13.34 -4.81 -12.21
C ALA A 524 14.26 -5.40 -11.12
N ASN A 525 13.84 -6.52 -10.54
CA ASN A 525 14.55 -7.29 -9.52
C ASN A 525 14.95 -6.45 -8.29
N PHE A 526 14.12 -5.48 -7.90
CA PHE A 526 14.44 -4.44 -6.91
C PHE A 526 15.09 -4.95 -5.62
N ASP A 527 14.64 -6.09 -5.08
CA ASP A 527 15.24 -6.76 -3.90
C ASP A 527 16.76 -6.98 -4.05
N THR A 528 17.24 -7.18 -5.27
CA THR A 528 18.65 -7.45 -5.62
C THR A 528 19.29 -6.41 -6.56
N ALA A 529 18.55 -5.39 -6.98
CA ALA A 529 19.02 -4.39 -7.92
C ALA A 529 20.14 -3.51 -7.34
N ASN A 530 21.06 -3.06 -8.19
CA ASN A 530 22.08 -2.07 -7.83
C ASN A 530 22.46 -1.22 -9.06
N PRO A 531 22.03 0.06 -9.15
CA PRO A 531 21.19 0.75 -8.18
C PRO A 531 19.75 0.21 -8.12
N ARG A 532 19.11 0.36 -6.97
CA ARG A 532 17.66 0.35 -6.80
C ARG A 532 17.11 1.70 -7.29
N VAL A 533 16.04 1.68 -8.07
CA VAL A 533 15.37 2.89 -8.56
C VAL A 533 13.87 2.79 -8.35
N VAL A 534 13.28 3.85 -7.79
CA VAL A 534 11.83 4.05 -7.64
C VAL A 534 11.47 5.45 -8.11
N ILE A 535 10.30 5.60 -8.70
CA ILE A 535 9.72 6.90 -9.07
C ILE A 535 8.28 6.98 -8.58
N GLY A 536 7.83 8.20 -8.25
CA GLY A 536 6.45 8.45 -7.81
C GLY A 536 5.99 9.85 -8.20
N GLY A 537 4.71 9.97 -8.51
CA GLY A 537 4.03 11.23 -8.75
C GLY A 537 3.26 11.67 -7.51
N ALA A 538 3.55 12.87 -7.00
CA ALA A 538 2.95 13.44 -5.79
C ALA A 538 2.11 14.70 -6.04
N GLN A 539 1.16 14.94 -5.13
CA GLN A 539 0.41 16.18 -5.02
C GLN A 539 1.33 17.35 -4.64
N ASP A 540 1.24 18.45 -5.39
CA ASP A 540 1.95 19.74 -5.23
C ASP A 540 3.51 19.70 -5.17
N ASN A 541 4.10 18.49 -5.14
CA ASN A 541 5.52 18.21 -5.00
C ASN A 541 6.15 17.57 -6.26
N GLY A 542 5.36 17.41 -7.31
CA GLY A 542 5.76 16.91 -8.62
C GLY A 542 6.02 15.41 -8.71
N THR A 543 6.63 15.01 -9.82
CA THR A 543 7.26 13.70 -9.97
C THR A 543 8.65 13.73 -9.37
N SER A 544 8.99 12.73 -8.56
CA SER A 544 10.30 12.58 -7.93
C SER A 544 10.78 11.14 -7.97
N ALA A 545 12.10 10.93 -7.94
CA ALA A 545 12.70 9.60 -7.97
C ALA A 545 13.82 9.39 -6.93
N LEU A 546 13.92 8.15 -6.45
CA LEU A 546 15.00 7.66 -5.60
C LEU A 546 15.93 6.76 -6.40
N ILE A 547 17.25 6.96 -6.25
CA ILE A 547 18.31 6.10 -6.80
C ILE A 547 19.25 5.70 -5.65
N GLN A 548 19.15 4.44 -5.20
CA GLN A 548 19.87 3.90 -4.05
C GLN A 548 20.95 2.90 -4.50
N PHE A 549 22.17 3.02 -3.96
CA PHE A 549 23.29 2.12 -4.25
C PHE A 549 23.67 1.29 -3.02
N GLY A 550 23.95 -0.01 -3.21
CA GLY A 550 24.45 -0.89 -2.15
C GLY A 550 23.36 -1.65 -1.35
N SER A 551 23.73 -2.14 -0.16
CA SER A 551 22.86 -2.94 0.73
C SER A 551 21.99 -2.08 1.63
N GLN A 552 20.67 -2.28 1.59
CA GLN A 552 19.63 -1.62 2.41
C GLN A 552 20.10 -0.31 3.08
N ALA A 553 20.15 0.77 2.30
CA ALA A 553 19.96 2.08 2.90
C ALA A 553 18.46 2.26 3.21
N GLY A 554 18.16 3.08 4.21
CA GLY A 554 16.80 3.36 4.66
C GLY A 554 16.06 4.30 3.69
N PRO A 555 15.16 5.16 4.18
CA PRO A 555 14.69 6.29 3.39
C PRO A 555 15.89 7.18 3.04
N ASP A 556 16.10 7.35 1.74
CA ASP A 556 17.14 8.16 1.13
C ASP A 556 16.51 9.44 0.55
N ILE A 557 17.35 10.41 0.15
CA ILE A 557 16.88 11.65 -0.49
C ILE A 557 16.33 11.34 -1.89
N TRP A 558 15.05 11.66 -2.12
CA TRP A 558 14.45 11.64 -3.45
C TRP A 558 14.83 12.92 -4.19
N GLN A 559 14.96 12.89 -5.51
CA GLN A 559 15.17 14.10 -6.30
C GLN A 559 13.94 14.42 -7.11
N HIS A 560 13.52 15.68 -7.08
CA HIS A 560 12.47 16.20 -7.93
C HIS A 560 12.90 16.11 -9.40
N ALA A 561 11.97 15.67 -10.26
CA ALA A 561 12.23 15.41 -11.67
C ALA A 561 11.29 16.21 -12.61
N TYR A 562 9.99 16.35 -12.29
CA TYR A 562 9.05 16.99 -13.21
C TYR A 562 7.72 17.48 -12.59
N GLY A 563 7.33 18.72 -12.91
CA GLY A 563 5.96 19.24 -12.76
C GLY A 563 5.56 19.68 -11.35
N GLY A 564 4.43 20.39 -11.22
CA GLY A 564 3.86 20.81 -9.93
C GLY A 564 3.11 19.68 -9.22
N ASP A 565 2.13 19.06 -9.87
CA ASP A 565 1.71 17.69 -9.53
C ASP A 565 2.47 16.70 -10.42
N GLY A 566 2.88 15.56 -9.87
CA GLY A 566 3.24 14.38 -10.64
C GLY A 566 2.10 13.36 -10.58
N ILE A 567 1.59 12.83 -11.69
CA ILE A 567 0.40 11.95 -11.69
C ILE A 567 0.78 10.48 -11.88
N THR A 568 0.95 10.04 -13.13
CA THR A 568 1.32 8.66 -13.49
C THR A 568 2.78 8.60 -13.88
N THR A 569 3.51 7.59 -13.39
CA THR A 569 4.94 7.38 -13.66
C THR A 569 5.26 5.92 -13.99
N ARG A 570 6.18 5.64 -14.93
CA ARG A 570 6.63 4.28 -15.27
C ARG A 570 8.12 4.22 -15.60
N ILE A 571 8.78 3.12 -15.21
CA ILE A 571 10.20 2.86 -15.49
C ILE A 571 10.32 1.77 -16.55
N GLU A 572 11.12 2.02 -17.59
CA GLU A 572 11.53 0.99 -18.54
C GLU A 572 12.48 -0.01 -17.83
N PRO A 573 12.10 -1.28 -17.68
CA PRO A 573 12.71 -2.19 -16.72
C PRO A 573 13.98 -2.89 -17.22
N VAL A 574 14.28 -2.89 -18.53
CA VAL A 574 15.42 -3.62 -19.11
C VAL A 574 16.71 -2.83 -18.91
N PHE A 575 16.67 -1.52 -19.15
CA PHE A 575 17.84 -0.64 -19.00
C PHE A 575 17.71 0.35 -17.84
N GLY A 576 16.51 0.63 -17.34
CA GLY A 576 16.27 1.66 -16.31
C GLY A 576 16.48 3.10 -16.81
N GLN A 577 16.73 3.30 -18.11
CA GLN A 577 17.11 4.58 -18.69
C GLN A 577 15.92 5.39 -19.20
N ARG A 578 14.88 4.74 -19.75
CA ARG A 578 13.66 5.44 -20.15
C ARG A 578 12.68 5.51 -18.98
N VAL A 579 12.26 6.71 -18.64
CA VAL A 579 11.38 6.97 -17.50
C VAL A 579 10.28 7.91 -17.95
N TYR A 580 9.04 7.45 -17.82
CA TYR A 580 7.85 8.20 -18.21
C TYR A 580 7.26 8.85 -16.97
N MET A 581 6.97 10.14 -17.09
CA MET A 581 6.45 10.98 -16.01
C MET A 581 5.26 11.78 -16.56
N SER A 582 4.38 12.27 -15.69
CA SER A 582 3.29 13.13 -16.14
C SER A 582 2.87 14.13 -15.09
N SER A 583 2.36 15.27 -15.54
CA SER A 583 1.57 16.18 -14.71
C SER A 583 0.07 16.05 -15.03
N GLN A 584 -0.75 16.90 -14.43
CA GLN A 584 -2.22 16.89 -14.51
C GLN A 584 -2.74 16.75 -15.94
N ARG A 585 -3.88 16.05 -16.09
CA ARG A 585 -4.59 15.87 -17.38
C ARG A 585 -3.75 15.17 -18.45
N GLY A 586 -2.82 14.31 -18.04
CA GLY A 586 -2.03 13.48 -18.95
C GLY A 586 -0.98 14.25 -19.74
N ASN A 587 -0.38 15.28 -19.14
CA ASN A 587 0.80 15.92 -19.70
C ASN A 587 2.02 14.98 -19.55
N ILE A 588 2.21 14.04 -20.48
CA ILE A 588 3.26 13.02 -20.43
C ILE A 588 4.57 13.56 -21.01
N VAL A 589 5.65 13.38 -20.25
CA VAL A 589 7.04 13.53 -20.68
C VAL A 589 7.80 12.22 -20.50
N ALA A 590 8.92 12.08 -21.20
CA ALA A 590 9.82 10.95 -21.03
C ALA A 590 11.26 11.45 -20.90
N SER A 591 12.00 10.94 -19.91
CA SER A 591 13.47 10.98 -19.95
C SER A 591 13.99 9.73 -20.64
N THR A 592 15.16 9.82 -21.27
CA THR A 592 15.81 8.69 -21.97
C THR A 592 17.15 8.26 -21.37
N ASN A 593 17.64 8.95 -20.34
CA ASN A 593 18.95 8.73 -19.74
C ASN A 593 18.91 8.54 -18.20
N GLY A 594 17.76 8.13 -17.66
CA GLY A 594 17.51 7.90 -16.23
C GLY A 594 16.48 8.86 -15.63
N ALA A 595 15.99 8.55 -14.42
CA ALA A 595 14.85 9.25 -13.82
C ALA A 595 15.07 10.76 -13.56
N ASN A 596 16.32 11.18 -13.33
CA ASN A 596 16.68 12.57 -13.01
C ASN A 596 17.38 13.27 -14.19
N ALA A 597 17.32 12.70 -15.40
CA ALA A 597 17.89 13.28 -16.61
C ALA A 597 16.83 14.10 -17.38
N PRO A 598 17.23 15.13 -18.17
CA PRO A 598 16.29 16.00 -18.88
C PRO A 598 15.27 15.26 -19.73
N GLU A 599 14.03 15.72 -19.65
CA GLU A 599 12.85 15.15 -20.27
C GLU A 599 12.55 15.73 -21.65
N GLN A 600 11.79 14.98 -22.45
CA GLN A 600 11.23 15.42 -23.72
C GLN A 600 9.72 15.19 -23.73
N ASN A 601 9.00 16.04 -24.46
CA ASN A 601 7.55 15.96 -24.60
C ASN A 601 7.12 14.61 -25.25
N ALA A 602 6.35 13.81 -24.51
CA ALA A 602 5.84 12.52 -24.92
C ALA A 602 4.31 12.54 -25.18
N ASN A 603 3.67 13.72 -25.16
CA ASN A 603 2.23 13.88 -25.36
C ASN A 603 1.74 13.47 -26.76
N GLY A 604 0.51 12.97 -26.82
CA GLY A 604 -0.23 12.64 -28.05
C GLY A 604 -1.21 13.74 -28.50
N PRO A 605 -2.02 13.48 -29.56
CA PRO A 605 -3.02 14.40 -30.13
C PRO A 605 -4.28 14.62 -29.27
N TRP A 606 -4.08 14.68 -27.96
CA TRP A 606 -5.11 14.78 -26.92
C TRP A 606 -4.61 15.62 -25.74
N SER A 607 -3.51 16.36 -25.94
CA SER A 607 -2.74 17.00 -24.88
C SER A 607 -3.50 18.15 -24.19
N PRO A 608 -3.10 18.57 -22.97
CA PRO A 608 -3.73 19.71 -22.31
C PRO A 608 -3.62 20.99 -23.14
N GLY A 609 -4.76 21.63 -23.43
CA GLY A 609 -4.82 22.88 -24.20
C GLY A 609 -5.08 22.73 -25.71
N GLU A 610 -5.26 21.51 -26.23
CA GLU A 610 -5.73 21.30 -27.61
C GLU A 610 -7.25 21.49 -27.71
N GLU A 611 -7.71 22.50 -28.46
CA GLU A 611 -9.14 22.74 -28.73
C GLU A 611 -9.77 21.52 -29.43
N GLY A 612 -10.79 20.92 -28.78
CA GLY A 612 -11.45 19.71 -29.29
C GLY A 612 -10.72 18.39 -29.00
N GLY A 613 -9.75 18.39 -28.07
CA GLY A 613 -9.08 17.18 -27.60
C GLY A 613 -9.96 16.23 -26.79
N ASP A 614 -9.42 15.06 -26.42
CA ASP A 614 -10.19 14.06 -25.67
C ASP A 614 -10.55 14.50 -24.24
N ARG A 615 -11.80 14.19 -23.84
CA ARG A 615 -12.26 14.14 -22.44
C ARG A 615 -11.38 13.19 -21.61
N LYS A 616 -10.90 13.67 -20.45
CA LYS A 616 -9.88 12.96 -19.65
C LYS A 616 -9.92 13.33 -18.17
N SER A 617 -9.40 12.44 -17.32
CA SER A 617 -9.28 12.66 -15.87
C SER A 617 -8.16 13.66 -15.55
N PHE A 618 -8.27 14.38 -14.43
CA PHE A 618 -7.12 15.06 -13.81
C PHE A 618 -6.00 14.05 -13.51
N LEU A 619 -6.37 12.88 -13.00
CA LEU A 619 -5.52 11.74 -12.66
C LEU A 619 -5.41 10.77 -13.85
N MET A 620 -5.07 11.27 -15.05
CA MET A 620 -5.08 10.47 -16.28
C MET A 620 -4.08 9.29 -16.20
N PRO A 621 -4.53 8.04 -16.43
CA PRO A 621 -3.67 6.87 -16.32
C PRO A 621 -2.97 6.55 -17.65
N PHE A 622 -1.74 6.05 -17.53
CA PHE A 622 -1.04 5.32 -18.60
C PHE A 622 -0.30 4.11 -18.00
N ASP A 623 0.10 3.17 -18.86
CA ASP A 623 0.85 1.99 -18.45
C ASP A 623 1.91 1.60 -19.49
N LEU A 624 2.99 0.98 -19.01
CA LEU A 624 4.08 0.46 -19.82
C LEU A 624 4.11 -1.06 -19.69
N TYR A 625 4.01 -1.78 -20.81
CA TYR A 625 4.18 -3.22 -20.76
C TYR A 625 5.63 -3.56 -20.41
N LYS A 626 5.85 -4.13 -19.22
CA LYS A 626 7.19 -4.30 -18.64
C LYS A 626 7.67 -5.76 -18.50
N TYR A 627 6.88 -6.75 -18.97
CA TYR A 627 7.08 -8.17 -18.63
C TYR A 627 7.70 -9.05 -19.73
N GLY A 628 7.80 -8.57 -20.98
CA GLY A 628 8.21 -9.42 -22.12
C GLY A 628 9.66 -9.88 -22.05
N ASP A 629 9.91 -11.19 -22.16
CA ASP A 629 11.24 -11.80 -22.20
C ASP A 629 12.08 -11.25 -23.37
N THR A 630 13.25 -10.65 -23.09
CA THR A 630 14.10 -10.02 -24.12
C THR A 630 14.82 -11.02 -25.02
N SER A 631 14.77 -12.32 -24.71
CA SER A 631 15.25 -13.40 -25.59
C SER A 631 14.19 -13.85 -26.61
N VAL A 632 12.91 -13.50 -26.39
CA VAL A 632 11.77 -13.92 -27.21
C VAL A 632 11.36 -12.79 -28.16
N VAL A 633 11.40 -13.05 -29.47
CA VAL A 633 10.94 -12.11 -30.49
C VAL A 633 9.44 -11.81 -30.28
N ASP A 634 9.06 -10.54 -30.45
CA ASP A 634 7.69 -10.01 -30.26
C ASP A 634 7.14 -10.04 -28.81
N SER A 635 7.95 -10.42 -27.82
CA SER A 635 7.54 -10.48 -26.40
C SER A 635 7.05 -9.14 -25.85
N GLY A 636 7.54 -8.02 -26.42
CA GLY A 636 7.25 -6.63 -26.05
C GLY A 636 8.43 -5.85 -25.47
N CYS A 637 9.56 -6.52 -25.22
CA CYS A 637 10.82 -5.89 -24.84
C CYS A 637 11.97 -6.62 -25.53
N ASP A 638 13.05 -5.92 -25.87
CA ASP A 638 14.24 -6.53 -26.46
C ASP A 638 15.56 -5.95 -25.89
N ASN A 639 16.69 -6.59 -26.22
CA ASN A 639 18.02 -6.22 -25.72
C ASN A 639 18.67 -5.01 -26.44
N PHE A 640 17.95 -4.29 -27.31
CA PHE A 640 18.42 -3.10 -28.02
C PHE A 640 17.60 -1.85 -27.70
N GLN A 641 16.27 -2.00 -27.61
CA GLN A 641 15.31 -0.93 -27.37
C GLN A 641 14.60 -1.03 -26.03
N GLY A 642 14.74 -2.12 -25.26
CA GLY A 642 14.00 -2.33 -24.01
C GLY A 642 12.49 -2.44 -24.23
N CYS A 643 11.69 -2.19 -23.20
CA CYS A 643 10.23 -2.18 -23.29
C CYS A 643 9.69 -0.83 -23.81
N ASN A 644 9.03 -0.80 -24.97
CA ASN A 644 8.61 0.44 -25.65
C ASN A 644 7.09 0.55 -25.93
N HIS A 645 6.29 -0.40 -25.44
CA HIS A 645 4.85 -0.48 -25.72
C HIS A 645 4.04 0.13 -24.56
N LEU A 646 3.45 1.30 -24.81
CA LEU A 646 2.64 2.07 -23.86
C LEU A 646 1.16 2.08 -24.27
N ILE A 647 0.30 2.23 -23.27
CA ILE A 647 -1.13 2.58 -23.43
C ILE A 647 -1.52 3.71 -22.49
N ALA A 648 -2.43 4.59 -22.92
CA ALA A 648 -2.95 5.72 -22.13
C ALA A 648 -4.48 5.81 -22.27
N GLY A 649 -5.17 6.18 -21.18
CA GLY A 649 -6.64 6.17 -21.11
C GLY A 649 -7.25 7.56 -20.99
N THR A 650 -8.00 8.01 -22.00
CA THR A 650 -8.84 9.21 -21.98
C THR A 650 -10.29 8.82 -21.67
N TYR A 651 -11.26 9.06 -22.55
CA TYR A 651 -12.48 8.25 -22.66
C TYR A 651 -12.26 6.99 -23.54
N ARG A 652 -11.14 6.96 -24.27
CA ARG A 652 -10.69 5.89 -25.17
C ARG A 652 -9.22 5.56 -24.93
N VAL A 653 -8.74 4.45 -25.48
CA VAL A 653 -7.36 4.00 -25.35
C VAL A 653 -6.51 4.47 -26.51
N TRP A 654 -5.39 5.08 -26.16
CA TRP A 654 -4.30 5.43 -27.05
C TRP A 654 -3.15 4.45 -26.85
N GLU A 655 -2.47 4.10 -27.93
CA GLU A 655 -1.33 3.18 -27.95
C GLU A 655 -0.11 3.87 -28.54
N SER A 656 1.05 3.57 -27.96
CA SER A 656 2.36 3.85 -28.55
C SER A 656 3.19 2.58 -28.60
N THR A 657 3.69 2.23 -29.78
CA THR A 657 4.59 1.09 -30.01
C THR A 657 6.04 1.49 -30.22
N ASN A 658 6.36 2.77 -30.03
CA ASN A 658 7.70 3.35 -30.22
C ASN A 658 8.21 4.10 -28.99
N GLY A 659 7.63 3.84 -27.81
CA GLY A 659 8.01 4.48 -26.55
C GLY A 659 7.64 5.96 -26.49
N ALA A 660 6.53 6.36 -27.13
CA ALA A 660 6.07 7.73 -27.30
C ALA A 660 7.10 8.64 -27.98
N SER A 661 7.82 8.13 -28.98
CA SER A 661 8.86 8.88 -29.71
C SER A 661 8.42 9.25 -31.13
N GLY A 662 8.87 10.42 -31.60
CA GLY A 662 8.50 10.93 -32.93
C GLY A 662 8.29 12.44 -32.96
N ALA A 663 8.51 13.05 -34.13
CA ALA A 663 8.46 14.49 -34.33
C ALA A 663 7.04 15.08 -34.23
N THR A 664 6.00 14.31 -34.56
CA THR A 664 4.59 14.73 -34.48
C THR A 664 3.84 13.94 -33.41
N ALA A 665 2.79 14.53 -32.83
CA ALA A 665 1.92 13.85 -31.87
C ALA A 665 1.30 12.56 -32.46
N SER A 666 0.91 12.60 -33.74
CA SER A 666 0.37 11.46 -34.50
C SER A 666 1.40 10.36 -34.81
N ALA A 667 2.69 10.64 -34.73
CA ALA A 667 3.75 9.63 -34.82
C ALA A 667 4.04 8.97 -33.46
N ARG A 668 3.70 9.64 -32.34
CA ARG A 668 3.91 9.13 -30.98
C ARG A 668 2.77 8.23 -30.52
N TRP A 669 1.52 8.58 -30.83
CA TRP A 669 0.32 7.93 -30.32
C TRP A 669 -0.76 7.74 -31.39
N VAL A 670 -1.43 6.58 -31.36
CA VAL A 670 -2.60 6.26 -32.21
C VAL A 670 -3.79 5.82 -31.34
N PRO A 671 -5.03 6.20 -31.67
CA PRO A 671 -6.21 5.73 -30.93
C PRO A 671 -6.57 4.31 -31.38
N ILE A 672 -6.70 3.37 -30.43
CA ILE A 672 -6.95 1.95 -30.71
C ILE A 672 -8.29 1.44 -30.19
N SER A 673 -9.15 2.31 -29.66
CA SER A 673 -10.49 1.96 -29.18
C SER A 673 -11.54 3.02 -29.58
N PRO A 674 -12.84 2.65 -29.59
CA PRO A 674 -13.94 3.62 -29.49
C PRO A 674 -14.00 4.24 -28.09
N ASP A 675 -15.02 5.06 -27.80
CA ASP A 675 -15.37 5.40 -26.41
C ASP A 675 -15.68 4.11 -25.63
N LEU A 676 -14.97 3.87 -24.53
CA LEU A 676 -15.14 2.71 -23.65
C LEU A 676 -16.00 3.05 -22.43
N THR A 677 -16.46 4.28 -22.32
CA THR A 677 -17.27 4.75 -21.20
C THR A 677 -18.76 4.63 -21.55
N LYS A 678 -19.64 4.70 -20.55
CA LYS A 678 -21.10 4.76 -20.76
C LYS A 678 -21.54 6.12 -21.30
N ASN A 679 -20.65 7.12 -21.23
CA ASN A 679 -20.88 8.49 -21.69
C ASN A 679 -22.14 9.12 -21.07
N ASN A 680 -22.50 8.69 -19.85
CA ASN A 680 -23.74 9.04 -19.15
C ASN A 680 -23.54 9.67 -17.77
N LEU A 681 -22.30 9.74 -17.29
CA LEU A 681 -21.94 10.41 -16.05
C LEU A 681 -21.76 11.91 -16.31
N ILE A 682 -22.88 12.60 -16.45
CA ILE A 682 -22.95 14.03 -16.78
C ILE A 682 -23.42 14.80 -15.54
N VAL A 683 -22.66 15.81 -15.12
CA VAL A 683 -22.95 16.67 -13.97
C VAL A 683 -22.93 18.13 -14.42
N GLY A 684 -24.12 18.68 -14.67
CA GLY A 684 -24.24 20.00 -15.31
C GLY A 684 -23.85 19.93 -16.78
N SER A 685 -22.84 20.70 -17.18
CA SER A 685 -22.23 20.62 -18.52
C SER A 685 -21.01 19.71 -18.60
N ASP A 686 -20.43 19.34 -17.45
CA ASP A 686 -19.26 18.46 -17.37
C ASP A 686 -19.67 16.99 -17.54
N ASN A 687 -18.87 16.25 -18.29
CA ASN A 687 -19.04 14.81 -18.46
C ASN A 687 -17.79 14.12 -17.89
N ARG A 688 -17.99 13.25 -16.91
CA ARG A 688 -16.92 12.57 -16.16
C ARG A 688 -16.77 11.10 -16.55
N SER A 689 -17.35 10.72 -17.67
CA SER A 689 -17.25 9.37 -18.23
C SER A 689 -15.84 9.18 -18.81
N VAL A 690 -14.88 8.78 -17.99
CA VAL A 690 -13.45 8.64 -18.35
C VAL A 690 -12.88 7.29 -17.92
N ILE A 691 -11.85 6.82 -18.63
CA ILE A 691 -10.97 5.75 -18.18
C ILE A 691 -10.16 6.27 -17.00
N GLN A 692 -10.24 5.56 -15.89
CA GLN A 692 -9.51 5.90 -14.66
C GLN A 692 -8.45 4.85 -14.31
N SER A 693 -8.59 3.63 -14.84
CA SER A 693 -7.60 2.57 -14.69
C SER A 693 -7.31 1.90 -16.03
N ILE A 694 -6.04 1.69 -16.32
CA ILE A 694 -5.57 0.88 -17.45
C ILE A 694 -4.31 0.13 -17.04
N ARG A 695 -4.26 -1.17 -17.34
CA ARG A 695 -3.07 -2.02 -17.13
C ARG A 695 -2.93 -3.01 -18.28
N PHE A 696 -1.69 -3.27 -18.70
CA PHE A 696 -1.38 -4.41 -19.55
C PHE A 696 -1.56 -5.74 -18.80
N SER A 697 -1.76 -6.81 -19.56
CA SER A 697 -1.71 -8.16 -19.01
C SER A 697 -0.27 -8.63 -18.78
N VAL A 698 -0.01 -9.33 -17.67
CA VAL A 698 1.35 -9.78 -17.33
C VAL A 698 1.92 -10.80 -18.33
N PRO A 699 1.18 -11.85 -18.77
CA PRO A 699 1.71 -12.81 -19.74
C PRO A 699 1.97 -12.26 -21.15
N THR A 700 1.35 -11.13 -21.53
CA THR A 700 1.42 -10.65 -22.92
C THR A 700 1.03 -9.18 -23.10
N ARG A 701 1.83 -8.47 -23.89
CA ARG A 701 1.56 -7.10 -24.39
C ARG A 701 0.32 -6.99 -25.29
N ARG A 702 -0.21 -8.13 -25.76
CA ARG A 702 -1.32 -8.20 -26.71
C ARG A 702 -2.69 -8.06 -26.04
N VAL A 703 -2.74 -8.06 -24.70
CA VAL A 703 -3.96 -7.94 -23.91
C VAL A 703 -3.81 -6.83 -22.87
N ALA A 704 -4.87 -6.05 -22.67
CA ALA A 704 -4.97 -5.05 -21.62
C ALA A 704 -6.37 -5.01 -21.02
N MET A 705 -6.49 -4.49 -19.81
CA MET A 705 -7.76 -4.29 -19.11
C MET A 705 -7.94 -2.81 -18.78
N VAL A 706 -9.18 -2.33 -18.87
CA VAL A 706 -9.59 -0.94 -18.64
C VAL A 706 -10.73 -0.89 -17.63
N GLY A 707 -10.66 0.06 -16.70
CA GLY A 707 -11.74 0.43 -15.78
C GLY A 707 -12.08 1.92 -15.90
N THR A 708 -13.37 2.26 -15.84
CA THR A 708 -13.85 3.63 -15.99
C THR A 708 -14.48 4.20 -14.71
N LEU A 709 -14.53 5.53 -14.64
CA LEU A 709 -15.18 6.25 -13.54
C LEU A 709 -16.71 6.05 -13.50
N ASP A 710 -17.33 5.69 -14.62
CA ASP A 710 -18.75 5.36 -14.74
C ASP A 710 -19.06 3.85 -14.64
N GLY A 711 -18.10 3.04 -14.17
CA GLY A 711 -18.35 1.63 -13.81
C GLY A 711 -18.45 0.66 -14.99
N ASN A 712 -17.75 0.94 -16.10
CA ASN A 712 -17.47 -0.01 -17.17
C ASN A 712 -16.13 -0.73 -16.93
N VAL A 713 -16.03 -1.96 -17.41
CA VAL A 713 -14.78 -2.74 -17.50
C VAL A 713 -14.67 -3.38 -18.87
N TRP A 714 -13.50 -3.27 -19.48
CA TRP A 714 -13.22 -3.80 -20.83
C TRP A 714 -11.93 -4.60 -20.90
N PHE A 715 -11.93 -5.64 -21.74
CA PHE A 715 -10.70 -6.26 -22.23
C PHE A 715 -10.39 -5.79 -23.65
N GLY A 716 -9.14 -5.41 -23.88
CA GLY A 716 -8.58 -5.16 -25.21
C GLY A 716 -7.72 -6.35 -25.67
N PHE A 717 -7.87 -6.76 -26.92
CA PHE A 717 -7.14 -7.86 -27.54
C PHE A 717 -6.47 -7.43 -28.85
N GLY A 718 -5.26 -7.92 -29.13
CA GLY A 718 -4.54 -7.65 -30.37
C GLY A 718 -3.76 -6.32 -30.38
N LEU A 719 -3.48 -5.76 -29.19
CA LEU A 719 -2.67 -4.56 -29.01
C LEU A 719 -1.31 -4.68 -29.70
N GLY A 720 -0.73 -3.56 -30.12
CA GLY A 720 0.54 -3.48 -30.83
C GLY A 720 0.42 -3.85 -32.31
N THR A 721 -0.76 -3.66 -32.91
CA THR A 721 -1.00 -3.86 -34.36
C THR A 721 -1.59 -2.62 -35.05
N GLY A 722 -1.75 -1.50 -34.32
CA GLY A 722 -2.39 -0.27 -34.80
C GLY A 722 -3.93 -0.28 -34.70
N PHE A 723 -4.52 -1.40 -34.29
CA PHE A 723 -5.93 -1.53 -33.93
C PHE A 723 -6.08 -2.61 -32.85
N ALA A 724 -7.10 -2.54 -32.01
CA ALA A 724 -7.38 -3.58 -31.00
C ALA A 724 -8.87 -3.90 -30.94
N SER A 725 -9.20 -5.17 -30.67
CA SER A 725 -10.58 -5.59 -30.45
C SER A 725 -10.93 -5.42 -28.98
N TRP A 726 -11.82 -4.49 -28.68
CA TRP A 726 -12.32 -4.24 -27.33
C TRP A 726 -13.61 -5.02 -27.08
N ARG A 727 -13.72 -5.60 -25.89
CA ARG A 727 -14.88 -6.36 -25.41
C ARG A 727 -15.36 -5.75 -24.10
N ASP A 728 -16.61 -5.29 -24.11
CA ASP A 728 -17.29 -4.88 -22.88
C ASP A 728 -17.52 -6.14 -22.05
N VAL A 729 -16.95 -6.18 -20.85
CA VAL A 729 -17.15 -7.28 -19.91
C VAL A 729 -17.96 -6.84 -18.70
N THR A 730 -18.45 -5.61 -18.66
CA THR A 730 -19.25 -5.02 -17.57
C THR A 730 -20.49 -5.85 -17.21
N GLY A 731 -21.00 -6.66 -18.16
CA GLY A 731 -22.10 -7.60 -17.91
C GLY A 731 -23.41 -6.90 -17.50
N GLY A 732 -23.63 -5.67 -17.98
CA GLY A 732 -24.76 -4.81 -17.59
C GLY A 732 -24.77 -4.44 -16.11
N ASN A 733 -23.63 -4.52 -15.41
CA ASN A 733 -23.50 -4.37 -13.97
C ASN A 733 -24.40 -5.32 -13.13
N THR A 734 -24.67 -6.53 -13.64
CA THR A 734 -25.49 -7.53 -12.96
C THR A 734 -24.79 -8.27 -11.82
N VAL A 735 -23.46 -8.26 -11.80
CA VAL A 735 -22.61 -8.79 -10.71
C VAL A 735 -21.55 -7.76 -10.34
N LEU A 736 -20.76 -7.28 -11.30
CA LEU A 736 -19.90 -6.11 -11.09
C LEU A 736 -20.78 -4.88 -10.78
N PRO A 737 -20.53 -4.12 -9.69
CA PRO A 737 -21.35 -2.97 -9.33
C PRO A 737 -21.27 -1.86 -10.36
N ASN A 738 -22.35 -1.07 -10.49
CA ASN A 738 -22.29 0.18 -11.24
C ASN A 738 -21.61 1.29 -10.41
N ARG A 739 -20.35 1.08 -10.04
CA ARG A 739 -19.52 2.00 -9.23
C ARG A 739 -18.17 2.25 -9.90
N PRO A 740 -17.46 3.34 -9.56
CA PRO A 740 -16.21 3.71 -10.23
C PRO A 740 -15.13 2.65 -10.07
N ILE A 741 -14.43 2.32 -11.16
CA ILE A 741 -13.37 1.32 -11.19
C ILE A 741 -12.02 2.04 -11.18
N LEU A 742 -11.36 2.06 -10.01
CA LEU A 742 -10.09 2.76 -9.82
C LEU A 742 -8.88 1.89 -10.14
N GLY A 743 -9.00 0.58 -9.93
CA GLY A 743 -7.95 -0.40 -10.19
C GLY A 743 -8.43 -1.53 -11.09
N VAL A 744 -7.58 -1.96 -12.02
CA VAL A 744 -7.74 -3.22 -12.76
C VAL A 744 -6.42 -3.99 -12.80
N ALA A 745 -6.50 -5.31 -12.74
CA ALA A 745 -5.35 -6.21 -12.90
C ALA A 745 -5.77 -7.46 -13.68
N THR A 746 -4.80 -8.17 -14.29
CA THR A 746 -5.04 -9.49 -14.86
C THR A 746 -4.37 -10.58 -14.03
N ASP A 747 -4.86 -11.81 -14.17
CA ASP A 747 -4.16 -12.96 -13.63
C ASP A 747 -2.78 -13.13 -14.32
N PRO A 748 -1.71 -13.36 -13.54
CA PRO A 748 -0.35 -13.34 -14.05
C PRO A 748 0.05 -14.59 -14.83
N GLN A 749 -0.83 -15.60 -14.93
CA GLN A 749 -0.65 -16.80 -15.75
C GLN A 749 -1.69 -16.88 -16.87
N THR A 750 -2.91 -16.39 -16.64
CA THR A 750 -4.02 -16.47 -17.59
C THR A 750 -4.51 -15.07 -17.99
N PRO A 751 -4.13 -14.55 -19.17
CA PRO A 751 -4.36 -13.15 -19.52
C PRO A 751 -5.85 -12.76 -19.72
N THR A 752 -6.76 -13.75 -19.66
CA THR A 752 -8.21 -13.61 -19.83
C THR A 752 -9.00 -13.79 -18.51
N ILE A 753 -8.30 -13.87 -17.39
CA ILE A 753 -8.85 -13.65 -16.05
C ILE A 753 -8.44 -12.24 -15.62
N GLY A 754 -9.38 -11.47 -15.07
CA GLY A 754 -9.18 -10.09 -14.63
C GLY A 754 -9.75 -9.83 -13.25
N TYR A 755 -9.34 -8.71 -12.67
CA TYR A 755 -9.80 -8.22 -11.37
C TYR A 755 -10.14 -6.73 -11.48
N ALA A 756 -11.18 -6.31 -10.78
CA ALA A 756 -11.59 -4.90 -10.68
C ALA A 756 -11.68 -4.49 -9.20
N ALA A 757 -11.00 -3.38 -8.87
CA ALA A 757 -11.14 -2.66 -7.61
C ALA A 757 -12.24 -1.60 -7.76
N VAL A 758 -13.27 -1.71 -6.92
CA VAL A 758 -14.50 -0.93 -6.98
C VAL A 758 -14.56 0.02 -5.80
N ALA A 759 -14.62 1.32 -6.11
CA ALA A 759 -14.67 2.37 -5.12
C ALA A 759 -16.12 2.69 -4.68
N GLY A 760 -16.26 3.70 -3.81
CA GLY A 760 -17.52 4.02 -3.13
C GLY A 760 -18.04 2.87 -2.27
N PHE A 761 -19.19 3.07 -1.63
CA PHE A 761 -19.75 2.11 -0.67
C PHE A 761 -20.79 1.18 -1.32
N GLY A 762 -20.90 -0.06 -0.85
CA GLY A 762 -21.85 -1.06 -1.33
C GLY A 762 -23.32 -0.62 -1.25
N ALA A 763 -23.64 0.27 -0.32
CA ALA A 763 -24.96 0.89 -0.20
C ALA A 763 -25.38 1.77 -1.39
N ASN A 764 -24.44 2.19 -2.26
CA ASN A 764 -24.76 2.83 -3.55
C ASN A 764 -25.24 1.84 -4.61
N THR A 765 -24.96 0.54 -4.44
CA THR A 765 -25.39 -0.55 -5.32
C THR A 765 -25.84 -1.74 -4.48
N PRO A 766 -26.92 -1.65 -3.70
CA PRO A 766 -27.27 -2.65 -2.68
C PRO A 766 -27.63 -4.04 -3.23
N ALA A 767 -27.90 -4.16 -4.53
CA ALA A 767 -28.06 -5.44 -5.24
C ALA A 767 -26.72 -6.10 -5.65
N THR A 768 -25.63 -5.32 -5.68
CA THR A 768 -24.25 -5.73 -5.98
C THR A 768 -23.28 -5.02 -5.00
N PRO A 769 -23.26 -5.44 -3.71
CA PRO A 769 -22.32 -4.95 -2.71
C PRO A 769 -20.98 -5.69 -2.80
N GLY A 770 -19.88 -5.07 -2.33
CA GLY A 770 -18.51 -5.60 -2.40
C GLY A 770 -17.55 -4.65 -3.13
N HIS A 771 -16.24 -4.95 -3.13
CA HIS A 771 -15.19 -4.07 -3.67
C HIS A 771 -14.17 -4.74 -4.58
N VAL A 772 -13.99 -6.07 -4.50
CA VAL A 772 -13.05 -6.78 -5.37
C VAL A 772 -13.80 -7.86 -6.12
N TYR A 773 -13.75 -7.80 -7.44
CA TYR A 773 -14.47 -8.71 -8.32
C TYR A 773 -13.49 -9.36 -9.29
N GLN A 774 -13.67 -10.65 -9.53
CA GLN A 774 -12.92 -11.40 -10.53
C GLN A 774 -13.80 -11.66 -11.75
N VAL A 775 -13.27 -11.39 -12.95
CA VAL A 775 -13.88 -11.72 -14.24
C VAL A 775 -13.10 -12.84 -14.92
N ARG A 776 -13.81 -13.79 -15.53
CA ARG A 776 -13.24 -14.91 -16.27
C ARG A 776 -13.86 -14.99 -17.66
N CYS A 777 -13.01 -15.06 -18.68
CA CYS A 777 -13.40 -15.47 -20.02
C CYS A 777 -13.96 -16.91 -19.99
N ASN A 778 -15.12 -17.12 -20.63
CA ASN A 778 -15.67 -18.46 -20.89
C ASN A 778 -14.99 -19.06 -22.15
N ALA A 779 -15.37 -20.27 -22.57
CA ALA A 779 -14.64 -21.12 -23.55
C ALA A 779 -13.86 -20.44 -24.71
N ASP A 780 -14.41 -19.40 -25.35
CA ASP A 780 -13.84 -18.69 -26.52
C ASP A 780 -13.74 -17.16 -26.34
N CYS A 781 -13.92 -16.65 -25.11
CA CYS A 781 -14.07 -15.22 -24.79
C CYS A 781 -15.18 -14.49 -25.59
N SER A 782 -16.18 -15.19 -26.14
CA SER A 782 -17.43 -14.59 -26.62
C SER A 782 -18.30 -14.05 -25.48
N SER A 783 -18.09 -14.58 -24.28
CA SER A 783 -18.77 -14.20 -23.05
C SER A 783 -17.82 -14.32 -21.84
N PHE A 784 -18.16 -13.59 -20.79
CA PHE A 784 -17.40 -13.53 -19.55
C PHE A 784 -18.33 -13.75 -18.36
N SER A 785 -17.80 -14.28 -17.26
CA SER A 785 -18.50 -14.47 -15.99
C SER A 785 -17.78 -13.72 -14.87
N TRP A 786 -18.55 -13.13 -13.95
CA TRP A 786 -18.04 -12.41 -12.78
C TRP A 786 -18.30 -13.19 -11.49
N ARG A 787 -17.39 -13.05 -10.52
CA ARG A 787 -17.53 -13.50 -9.14
C ARG A 787 -17.14 -12.34 -8.21
N ASP A 788 -17.98 -12.03 -7.23
CA ASP A 788 -17.57 -11.21 -6.09
C ASP A 788 -16.57 -12.01 -5.25
N VAL A 789 -15.38 -11.43 -5.00
CA VAL A 789 -14.31 -12.03 -4.20
C VAL A 789 -13.99 -11.18 -2.96
N SER A 790 -14.89 -10.28 -2.58
CA SER A 790 -14.74 -9.38 -1.43
C SER A 790 -14.78 -10.11 -0.08
N GLY A 791 -15.54 -11.19 0.06
CA GLY A 791 -15.54 -12.01 1.28
C GLY A 791 -15.81 -11.21 2.56
N ASN A 792 -14.84 -11.15 3.48
CA ASN A 792 -14.90 -10.34 4.72
C ASN A 792 -14.19 -8.97 4.62
N LEU A 793 -13.78 -8.52 3.43
CA LEU A 793 -13.21 -7.18 3.24
C LEU A 793 -14.22 -6.11 3.70
N PRO A 794 -13.80 -5.05 4.42
CA PRO A 794 -14.73 -4.01 4.90
C PRO A 794 -15.43 -3.29 3.76
N ASP A 795 -16.58 -2.66 4.04
CA ASP A 795 -17.31 -1.81 3.08
C ASP A 795 -16.61 -0.45 2.86
N VAL A 796 -15.32 -0.48 2.50
CA VAL A 796 -14.44 0.69 2.32
C VAL A 796 -13.95 0.72 0.87
N PRO A 797 -13.89 1.89 0.21
CA PRO A 797 -13.44 1.98 -1.19
C PRO A 797 -12.04 1.37 -1.40
N VAL A 798 -11.92 0.58 -2.47
CA VAL A 798 -10.65 -0.01 -2.92
C VAL A 798 -10.19 0.72 -4.17
N ASN A 799 -8.98 1.27 -4.11
CA ASN A 799 -8.38 2.11 -5.14
C ASN A 799 -7.59 1.28 -6.15
N THR A 800 -6.90 0.25 -5.70
CA THR A 800 -5.99 -0.56 -6.52
C THR A 800 -6.02 -2.03 -6.12
N VAL A 801 -5.85 -2.93 -7.09
CA VAL A 801 -5.82 -4.38 -6.90
C VAL A 801 -4.62 -4.96 -7.64
N MET A 802 -3.95 -5.94 -7.05
CA MET A 802 -2.76 -6.56 -7.64
C MET A 802 -2.66 -8.04 -7.25
N VAL A 803 -2.17 -8.88 -8.16
CA VAL A 803 -2.09 -10.34 -7.98
C VAL A 803 -0.62 -10.75 -7.85
N ASN A 804 -0.27 -11.66 -6.94
CA ASN A 804 1.10 -12.18 -6.84
C ASN A 804 1.44 -13.07 -8.05
N PRO A 805 2.45 -12.76 -8.87
CA PRO A 805 2.84 -13.59 -10.03
C PRO A 805 3.31 -15.01 -9.69
N TRP A 806 3.85 -15.23 -8.49
CA TRP A 806 4.25 -16.56 -8.01
C TRP A 806 3.13 -17.32 -7.32
N ILE A 807 2.06 -16.63 -6.90
CA ILE A 807 0.92 -17.22 -6.19
C ILE A 807 -0.36 -16.55 -6.74
N PRO A 808 -0.90 -16.96 -7.90
CA PRO A 808 -2.05 -16.27 -8.50
C PRO A 808 -3.32 -16.27 -7.64
N THR A 809 -3.41 -17.14 -6.64
CA THR A 809 -4.49 -17.14 -5.65
C THR A 809 -4.34 -16.06 -4.58
N GLN A 810 -3.14 -15.48 -4.42
CA GLN A 810 -2.86 -14.41 -3.48
C GLN A 810 -3.06 -13.04 -4.16
N VAL A 811 -3.95 -12.24 -3.59
CA VAL A 811 -4.38 -10.95 -4.16
C VAL A 811 -4.33 -9.87 -3.09
N PHE A 812 -3.81 -8.71 -3.48
CA PHE A 812 -3.67 -7.51 -2.67
C PHE A 812 -4.72 -6.47 -3.10
N ALA A 813 -5.29 -5.75 -2.12
CA ALA A 813 -6.24 -4.66 -2.32
C ALA A 813 -5.79 -3.43 -1.53
N GLY A 814 -5.39 -2.37 -2.24
CA GLY A 814 -5.09 -1.07 -1.67
C GLY A 814 -6.38 -0.27 -1.49
N SER A 815 -6.68 0.11 -0.26
CA SER A 815 -7.91 0.82 0.12
C SER A 815 -7.60 2.14 0.81
N ASP A 816 -8.65 2.90 1.11
CA ASP A 816 -8.52 4.15 1.87
C ASP A 816 -8.14 3.97 3.36
N TRP A 817 -8.17 2.74 3.88
CA TRP A 817 -7.77 2.41 5.27
C TRP A 817 -6.53 1.52 5.38
N GLY A 818 -5.77 1.39 4.28
CA GLY A 818 -4.54 0.60 4.22
C GLY A 818 -4.59 -0.53 3.19
N LEU A 819 -3.57 -1.39 3.27
CA LEU A 819 -3.39 -2.56 2.42
C LEU A 819 -4.06 -3.79 3.03
N TYR A 820 -4.91 -4.46 2.25
CA TYR A 820 -5.47 -5.77 2.58
C TYR A 820 -4.95 -6.83 1.61
N TYR A 821 -4.95 -8.09 2.03
CA TYR A 821 -4.65 -9.22 1.15
C TYR A 821 -5.49 -10.45 1.49
N THR A 822 -5.64 -11.36 0.52
CA THR A 822 -6.09 -12.74 0.72
C THR A 822 -5.05 -13.69 0.12
N ASP A 823 -4.78 -14.82 0.78
CA ASP A 823 -3.93 -15.89 0.24
C ASP A 823 -4.67 -16.80 -0.76
N ASN A 824 -6.00 -16.77 -0.74
CA ASN A 824 -6.84 -17.60 -1.59
C ASN A 824 -8.11 -16.87 -2.03
N VAL A 825 -8.00 -16.12 -3.14
CA VAL A 825 -9.10 -15.46 -3.85
C VAL A 825 -10.05 -16.47 -4.53
N GLU A 826 -9.66 -17.74 -4.67
CA GLU A 826 -10.48 -18.83 -5.23
C GLU A 826 -11.35 -19.54 -4.20
N ALA A 827 -11.21 -19.23 -2.91
CA ALA A 827 -12.14 -19.69 -1.90
C ALA A 827 -13.57 -19.16 -2.21
N PRO A 828 -14.64 -19.94 -1.95
CA PRO A 828 -16.02 -19.47 -2.16
C PRO A 828 -16.38 -18.21 -1.38
N GLN A 829 -15.66 -17.94 -0.28
CA GLN A 829 -15.65 -16.71 0.48
C GLN A 829 -14.19 -16.43 0.89
N PRO A 830 -13.45 -15.57 0.15
CA PRO A 830 -12.06 -15.27 0.46
C PRO A 830 -11.89 -14.61 1.84
N ILE A 831 -10.82 -14.97 2.55
CA ILE A 831 -10.50 -14.35 3.84
C ILE A 831 -9.44 -13.28 3.63
N TRP A 832 -9.88 -12.03 3.66
CA TRP A 832 -9.05 -10.85 3.65
C TRP A 832 -8.52 -10.52 5.05
N ARG A 833 -7.28 -10.07 5.09
CA ARG A 833 -6.52 -9.66 6.28
C ARG A 833 -5.90 -8.30 6.05
N LEU A 834 -5.79 -7.50 7.11
CA LEU A 834 -5.04 -6.24 7.08
C LEU A 834 -3.55 -6.57 7.06
N PHE A 835 -2.80 -5.99 6.14
CA PHE A 835 -1.36 -6.22 6.07
C PHE A 835 -0.67 -5.64 7.31
N ARG A 836 0.07 -6.47 8.07
CA ARG A 836 0.79 -6.04 9.27
C ARG A 836 2.04 -5.22 8.93
N GLY A 837 2.18 -4.04 9.54
CA GLY A 837 3.39 -3.21 9.43
C GLY A 837 3.34 -2.11 8.37
N LEU A 838 2.15 -1.78 7.86
CA LEU A 838 1.87 -0.49 7.21
C LEU A 838 0.95 0.36 8.11
N PRO A 839 1.09 1.69 8.08
CA PRO A 839 0.15 2.59 8.73
C PRO A 839 -1.23 2.55 8.07
N ARG A 840 -2.25 3.05 8.78
CA ARG A 840 -3.65 3.18 8.33
C ARG A 840 -3.85 4.32 7.31
N ALA A 841 -3.02 4.35 6.26
CA ALA A 841 -3.04 5.36 5.21
C ALA A 841 -3.76 4.87 3.95
N MET A 842 -4.28 5.80 3.16
CA MET A 842 -4.87 5.48 1.85
C MET A 842 -3.78 4.94 0.91
N VAL A 843 -4.00 3.76 0.34
CA VAL A 843 -3.14 3.18 -0.71
C VAL A 843 -3.77 3.50 -2.06
N TRP A 844 -3.08 4.28 -2.89
CA TRP A 844 -3.62 4.77 -4.17
C TRP A 844 -3.08 3.99 -5.39
N ASP A 845 -1.80 3.60 -5.38
CA ASP A 845 -1.25 2.68 -6.38
C ASP A 845 -0.33 1.62 -5.76
N MET A 846 -0.18 0.52 -6.48
CA MET A 846 0.76 -0.56 -6.18
C MET A 846 1.52 -0.90 -7.45
N ALA A 847 2.77 -1.33 -7.31
CA ALA A 847 3.56 -1.83 -8.42
C ALA A 847 4.34 -3.08 -8.02
N ILE A 848 4.33 -4.08 -8.89
CA ILE A 848 5.24 -5.24 -8.81
C ILE A 848 6.31 -5.06 -9.87
N ASP A 849 7.56 -5.36 -9.53
CA ASP A 849 8.67 -5.27 -10.48
C ASP A 849 8.65 -6.39 -11.53
N ARG A 850 9.35 -6.18 -12.65
CA ARG A 850 9.46 -7.16 -13.75
C ARG A 850 10.00 -8.55 -13.31
N GLY A 851 10.82 -8.61 -12.27
CA GLY A 851 11.38 -9.84 -11.72
C GLY A 851 10.47 -10.56 -10.73
N PHE A 852 9.31 -9.96 -10.39
CA PHE A 852 8.37 -10.44 -9.38
C PHE A 852 9.07 -10.68 -8.03
N THR A 853 9.99 -9.81 -7.65
CA THR A 853 10.76 -9.86 -6.41
C THR A 853 10.17 -9.02 -5.29
N THR A 854 9.43 -7.96 -5.64
CA THR A 854 9.07 -6.87 -4.73
C THR A 854 7.68 -6.32 -5.07
N LEU A 855 6.87 -6.09 -4.04
CA LEU A 855 5.66 -5.28 -4.07
C LEU A 855 5.99 -3.88 -3.52
N ALA A 856 5.76 -2.85 -4.31
CA ALA A 856 5.76 -1.46 -3.86
C ALA A 856 4.33 -0.96 -3.62
N VAL A 857 4.19 -0.11 -2.59
CA VAL A 857 2.93 0.49 -2.15
C VAL A 857 3.13 2.00 -2.06
N PHE A 858 2.33 2.76 -2.79
CA PHE A 858 2.35 4.22 -2.80
C PHE A 858 1.15 4.74 -2.02
N THR A 859 1.43 5.41 -0.92
CA THR A 859 0.42 5.91 0.02
C THR A 859 0.25 7.41 -0.10
N ARG A 860 -0.95 7.87 0.24
CA ARG A 860 -1.22 9.29 0.44
C ARG A 860 -0.83 9.66 1.87
N SER A 861 0.16 10.56 2.00
CA SER A 861 0.72 11.11 3.25
C SER A 861 1.54 10.17 4.13
N ARG A 862 1.93 8.97 3.68
CA ARG A 862 2.97 8.15 4.34
C ARG A 862 4.07 7.70 3.38
N GLY A 863 4.16 8.31 2.20
CA GLY A 863 5.16 8.02 1.16
C GLY A 863 5.10 6.62 0.54
N ALA A 864 6.26 6.11 0.14
CA ALA A 864 6.42 4.84 -0.57
C ALA A 864 7.04 3.75 0.33
N TRP A 865 6.59 2.51 0.12
CA TRP A 865 7.01 1.34 0.90
C TRP A 865 7.25 0.14 -0.02
N VAL A 866 8.17 -0.75 0.35
CA VAL A 866 8.45 -2.00 -0.39
C VAL A 866 8.51 -3.23 0.51
N TRP A 867 8.10 -4.38 -0.02
CA TRP A 867 8.11 -5.68 0.65
C TRP A 867 8.46 -6.79 -0.34
N PRO A 868 9.27 -7.80 0.04
CA PRO A 868 9.66 -8.87 -0.88
C PRO A 868 8.46 -9.78 -1.18
N LEU A 869 8.24 -10.10 -2.44
CA LEU A 869 7.16 -11.01 -2.84
C LEU A 869 7.49 -12.45 -2.44
N PRO A 870 6.57 -13.15 -1.73
CA PRO A 870 6.72 -14.55 -1.47
C PRO A 870 6.45 -15.36 -2.73
N ARG A 871 7.12 -16.50 -2.83
CA ARG A 871 6.81 -17.55 -3.81
C ARG A 871 5.83 -18.54 -3.20
N ALA A 872 5.14 -19.28 -4.06
CA ALA A 872 4.31 -20.40 -3.62
C ALA A 872 5.11 -21.27 -2.64
N LEU A 873 4.48 -21.66 -1.53
CA LEU A 873 5.06 -22.67 -0.64
C LEU A 873 5.40 -23.88 -1.51
N GLY A 874 6.69 -24.15 -1.69
CA GLY A 874 7.12 -25.36 -2.39
C GLY A 874 6.44 -26.53 -1.70
N GLN A 875 5.71 -27.36 -2.46
CA GLN A 875 5.04 -28.53 -1.88
C GLN A 875 6.06 -29.29 -1.03
N PRO A 876 5.71 -29.71 0.21
CA PRO A 876 6.63 -30.42 1.05
C PRO A 876 7.12 -31.66 0.30
N ASN A 877 8.42 -31.75 0.05
CA ASN A 877 8.96 -32.88 -0.67
C ASN A 877 8.86 -34.11 0.24
N LEU A 878 8.04 -35.09 -0.16
CA LEU A 878 7.68 -36.23 0.69
C LEU A 878 8.64 -37.41 0.48
N THR A 879 9.70 -37.24 -0.33
CA THR A 879 10.68 -38.27 -0.63
C THR A 879 11.46 -38.68 0.62
N GLY A 880 11.40 -39.96 0.97
CA GLY A 880 12.06 -40.49 2.16
C GLY A 880 11.34 -41.69 2.76
N LEU A 881 11.84 -42.14 3.90
CA LEU A 881 11.29 -43.25 4.68
C LEU A 881 10.42 -42.72 5.82
N TRP A 882 9.23 -43.29 6.00
CA TRP A 882 8.23 -42.87 6.97
C TRP A 882 7.81 -44.06 7.84
N THR A 883 7.71 -43.86 9.15
CA THR A 883 7.37 -44.91 10.12
C THR A 883 6.41 -44.40 11.20
N ALA A 884 5.67 -45.32 11.82
CA ALA A 884 4.88 -45.04 13.02
C ALA A 884 5.71 -45.39 14.27
N ALA A 885 5.70 -44.51 15.28
CA ALA A 885 6.47 -44.72 16.50
C ALA A 885 6.01 -46.00 17.24
N GLY A 886 6.96 -46.90 17.53
CA GLY A 886 6.68 -48.18 18.21
C GLY A 886 6.20 -49.32 17.31
N GLU A 887 6.13 -49.12 15.99
CA GLU A 887 5.73 -50.15 15.01
C GLU A 887 6.92 -50.61 14.14
N ASP A 888 8.03 -50.96 14.79
CA ASP A 888 9.31 -51.28 14.10
C ASP A 888 9.17 -52.41 13.07
N GLY A 889 9.52 -52.11 11.82
CA GLY A 889 9.37 -52.99 10.65
C GLY A 889 8.01 -52.93 9.97
N TRP A 890 7.23 -51.87 10.23
CA TRP A 890 6.17 -51.38 9.36
C TRP A 890 6.56 -49.99 8.87
N GLY A 891 6.31 -49.65 7.60
CA GLY A 891 6.57 -48.30 7.12
C GLY A 891 6.38 -48.09 5.63
N LEU A 892 6.52 -46.83 5.22
CA LEU A 892 6.32 -46.35 3.87
C LEU A 892 7.63 -45.78 3.32
N SER A 893 8.10 -46.34 2.20
CA SER A 893 9.04 -45.68 1.31
C SER A 893 8.27 -44.78 0.38
N MET A 894 8.71 -43.54 0.20
CA MET A 894 8.05 -42.59 -0.69
C MET A 894 9.05 -41.90 -1.61
N ALA A 895 8.69 -41.78 -2.89
CA ALA A 895 9.30 -40.86 -3.84
C ALA A 895 8.23 -39.87 -4.32
N HIS A 896 8.53 -38.57 -4.27
CA HIS A 896 7.62 -37.49 -4.69
C HIS A 896 8.11 -36.90 -6.01
N GLN A 897 7.27 -36.83 -7.05
CA GLN A 897 7.61 -36.31 -8.37
C GLN A 897 6.47 -35.43 -8.90
N GLY A 898 6.63 -34.12 -8.78
CA GLY A 898 5.57 -33.15 -9.10
C GLY A 898 4.31 -33.40 -8.27
N THR A 899 3.18 -33.65 -8.94
CA THR A 899 1.87 -33.90 -8.32
C THR A 899 1.61 -35.37 -7.97
N VAL A 900 2.62 -36.26 -8.07
CA VAL A 900 2.47 -37.70 -7.91
C VAL A 900 3.42 -38.26 -6.85
N LEU A 901 2.91 -39.13 -5.98
CA LEU A 901 3.71 -39.97 -5.11
C LEU A 901 3.81 -41.39 -5.68
N ALA A 902 4.96 -42.03 -5.49
CA ALA A 902 5.15 -43.46 -5.69
C ALA A 902 5.49 -44.15 -4.35
N PRO A 903 4.48 -44.49 -3.52
CA PRO A 903 4.70 -45.11 -2.22
C PRO A 903 4.80 -46.64 -2.32
N ALA A 904 5.81 -47.20 -1.65
CA ALA A 904 5.95 -48.64 -1.40
C ALA A 904 5.77 -48.89 0.10
N TRP A 905 4.81 -49.74 0.46
CA TRP A 905 4.45 -50.06 1.83
C TRP A 905 4.99 -51.43 2.22
N TYR A 906 5.83 -51.52 3.25
CA TYR A 906 6.27 -52.78 3.85
C TYR A 906 5.57 -53.03 5.18
N THR A 907 5.14 -54.28 5.36
CA THR A 907 4.21 -54.70 6.42
C THR A 907 4.26 -56.23 6.57
N TYR A 908 3.23 -56.82 7.20
CA TYR A 908 3.04 -58.25 7.33
C TYR A 908 1.67 -58.70 6.81
N ASP A 909 1.60 -59.85 6.15
CA ASP A 909 0.37 -60.45 5.62
C ASP A 909 -0.60 -60.91 6.73
N GLY A 910 -1.76 -61.44 6.34
CA GLY A 910 -2.77 -61.97 7.28
C GLY A 910 -2.28 -63.11 8.18
N ASN A 911 -1.14 -63.74 7.87
CA ASN A 911 -0.51 -64.81 8.63
C ASN A 911 0.75 -64.35 9.39
N GLY A 912 1.08 -63.05 9.35
CA GLY A 912 2.27 -62.49 9.99
C GLY A 912 3.57 -62.71 9.22
N ARG A 913 3.53 -63.05 7.92
CA ARG A 913 4.72 -63.15 7.05
C ARG A 913 5.11 -61.76 6.52
N PRO A 914 6.42 -61.43 6.39
CA PRO A 914 6.83 -60.16 5.77
C PRO A 914 6.24 -60.02 4.38
N ALA A 915 5.63 -58.87 4.07
CA ALA A 915 4.99 -58.59 2.80
C ALA A 915 5.15 -57.12 2.41
N TRP A 916 4.99 -56.80 1.12
CA TRP A 916 4.95 -55.43 0.65
C TRP A 916 3.82 -55.22 -0.36
N MET A 917 3.37 -53.97 -0.47
CA MET A 917 2.34 -53.52 -1.41
C MET A 917 2.78 -52.23 -2.08
N LEU A 918 2.39 -52.03 -3.33
CA LEU A 918 2.64 -50.77 -4.05
C LEU A 918 1.37 -49.93 -4.05
N ILE A 919 1.48 -48.63 -3.83
CA ILE A 919 0.39 -47.70 -4.11
C ILE A 919 0.66 -47.09 -5.49
N SER A 920 -0.22 -47.36 -6.45
CA SER A 920 -0.07 -46.89 -7.82
C SER A 920 -0.31 -45.38 -7.90
N GLY A 921 0.77 -44.62 -8.13
CA GLY A 921 0.74 -43.23 -8.57
C GLY A 921 -0.21 -42.33 -7.82
N ALA A 922 -0.07 -42.25 -6.49
CA ALA A 922 -1.03 -41.51 -5.68
C ALA A 922 -0.99 -40.02 -6.04
N ALA A 923 -2.08 -39.54 -6.65
CA ALA A 923 -2.15 -38.24 -7.29
C ALA A 923 -2.70 -37.17 -6.36
N LEU A 924 -2.15 -35.96 -6.46
CA LEU A 924 -2.57 -34.77 -5.71
C LEU A 924 -4.07 -34.46 -5.91
N GLN A 925 -4.73 -34.15 -4.82
CA GLN A 925 -6.13 -33.75 -4.72
C GLN A 925 -6.25 -32.26 -4.37
N GLY A 926 -7.40 -31.66 -4.66
CA GLY A 926 -7.65 -30.22 -4.43
C GLY A 926 -7.61 -29.76 -2.95
N ASP A 927 -7.58 -30.70 -2.00
CA ASP A 927 -7.41 -30.43 -0.55
C ASP A 927 -5.95 -30.58 -0.07
N GLY A 928 -5.00 -30.79 -0.98
CA GLY A 928 -3.58 -31.01 -0.65
C GLY A 928 -3.23 -32.44 -0.22
N SER A 929 -4.19 -33.36 -0.22
CA SER A 929 -3.93 -34.79 -0.03
C SER A 929 -3.54 -35.49 -1.32
N TYR A 930 -3.08 -36.75 -1.25
CA TYR A 930 -2.77 -37.59 -2.39
C TYR A 930 -3.52 -38.91 -2.27
N THR A 931 -4.10 -39.43 -3.36
CA THR A 931 -4.87 -40.70 -3.34
C THR A 931 -4.43 -41.66 -4.44
N GLY A 932 -4.31 -42.94 -4.11
CA GLY A 932 -3.93 -43.99 -5.07
C GLY A 932 -4.50 -45.37 -4.71
N GLU A 933 -4.36 -46.30 -5.66
CA GLU A 933 -4.83 -47.68 -5.55
C GLU A 933 -3.73 -48.60 -5.00
N VAL A 934 -4.10 -49.54 -4.11
CA VAL A 934 -3.15 -50.46 -3.44
C VAL A 934 -3.12 -51.81 -4.17
N TYR A 935 -1.93 -52.22 -4.61
CA TYR A 935 -1.70 -53.47 -5.34
C TYR A 935 -0.82 -54.45 -4.56
N ARG A 936 -1.18 -55.73 -4.63
CA ARG A 936 -0.44 -56.88 -4.10
C ARG A 936 0.11 -57.71 -5.26
N PHE A 937 1.32 -58.25 -5.10
CA PHE A 937 2.04 -58.97 -6.15
C PHE A 937 2.58 -60.32 -5.64
N THR A 938 2.65 -61.31 -6.53
CA THR A 938 3.61 -62.42 -6.46
C THR A 938 4.70 -62.19 -7.50
N GLY A 939 5.77 -62.98 -7.49
CA GLY A 939 6.87 -62.74 -8.42
C GLY A 939 7.88 -63.86 -8.60
N THR A 940 8.88 -63.54 -9.41
CA THR A 940 10.09 -64.33 -9.66
C THR A 940 10.98 -64.29 -8.40
N PRO A 941 11.32 -65.44 -7.78
CA PRO A 941 12.17 -65.48 -6.59
C PRO A 941 13.50 -64.75 -6.80
N PHE A 942 14.01 -64.08 -5.77
CA PHE A 942 15.21 -63.21 -5.87
C PHE A 942 16.41 -63.87 -6.57
N ALA A 943 16.65 -65.16 -6.32
CA ALA A 943 17.74 -65.95 -6.89
C ALA A 943 17.59 -66.26 -8.40
N GLN A 944 16.41 -66.01 -8.97
CA GLN A 944 16.03 -66.28 -10.36
C GLN A 944 15.76 -64.99 -11.18
N ILE A 945 15.67 -63.83 -10.52
CA ILE A 945 15.57 -62.53 -11.21
C ILE A 945 16.88 -62.30 -11.97
N SER A 946 16.86 -62.36 -13.29
CA SER A 946 18.04 -62.13 -14.15
C SER A 946 17.63 -61.72 -15.56
N GLY A 947 17.48 -60.41 -15.80
CA GLY A 947 17.07 -59.85 -17.08
C GLY A 947 15.62 -60.18 -17.47
N VAL A 948 14.78 -60.47 -16.47
CA VAL A 948 13.35 -60.78 -16.61
C VAL A 948 12.55 -59.98 -15.57
N PRO A 949 11.27 -59.66 -15.84
CA PRO A 949 10.39 -59.05 -14.85
C PRO A 949 10.36 -59.87 -13.55
N ALA A 950 10.41 -59.15 -12.43
CA ALA A 950 10.39 -59.72 -11.10
C ALA A 950 8.98 -59.93 -10.55
N ASN A 951 7.95 -59.22 -11.05
CA ASN A 951 6.57 -59.40 -10.61
C ASN A 951 5.69 -60.10 -11.65
N ASP A 952 4.71 -60.84 -11.15
CA ASP A 952 3.49 -61.18 -11.88
C ASP A 952 2.56 -59.94 -11.95
N PRO A 953 1.52 -59.94 -12.81
CA PRO A 953 0.50 -58.89 -12.79
C PRO A 953 -0.12 -58.69 -11.40
N GLY A 954 -0.15 -57.43 -10.95
CA GLY A 954 -0.64 -57.07 -9.62
C GLY A 954 -2.14 -57.25 -9.46
N THR A 955 -2.57 -57.68 -8.27
CA THR A 955 -3.98 -57.71 -7.87
C THR A 955 -4.31 -56.43 -7.10
N LEU A 956 -5.34 -55.70 -7.54
CA LEU A 956 -5.91 -54.57 -6.79
C LEU A 956 -6.57 -55.09 -5.50
N VAL A 957 -6.12 -54.60 -4.34
CA VAL A 957 -6.58 -55.05 -3.02
C VAL A 957 -7.14 -53.92 -2.15
N GLY A 958 -7.06 -52.67 -2.59
CA GLY A 958 -7.50 -51.53 -1.76
C GLY A 958 -7.22 -50.14 -2.33
N THR A 959 -7.40 -49.14 -1.47
CA THR A 959 -7.10 -47.71 -1.74
C THR A 959 -6.37 -47.07 -0.56
N ALA A 960 -5.65 -45.98 -0.85
CA ALA A 960 -4.86 -45.21 0.10
C ALA A 960 -5.03 -43.69 -0.10
N ARG A 961 -4.96 -42.95 1.00
CA ARG A 961 -4.89 -41.48 1.05
C ARG A 961 -3.74 -41.05 1.96
N PHE A 962 -2.96 -40.08 1.50
CA PHE A 962 -1.88 -39.45 2.25
C PHE A 962 -2.22 -37.97 2.46
N THR A 963 -2.20 -37.50 3.70
CA THR A 963 -2.50 -36.11 4.04
C THR A 963 -1.32 -35.51 4.82
N PRO A 964 -0.58 -34.56 4.22
CA PRO A 964 0.50 -33.84 4.91
C PRO A 964 -0.02 -33.12 6.18
N GLN A 965 0.82 -33.06 7.21
CA GLN A 965 0.56 -32.35 8.44
C GLN A 965 1.75 -31.45 8.81
N ALA A 966 1.58 -30.58 9.81
CA ALA A 966 2.67 -29.80 10.36
C ALA A 966 3.79 -30.68 10.95
N ASP A 967 4.99 -30.12 11.04
CA ASP A 967 6.16 -30.71 11.71
C ASP A 967 6.72 -31.98 11.03
N ASP A 968 6.73 -32.02 9.69
CA ASP A 968 7.15 -33.17 8.86
C ASP A 968 6.46 -34.49 9.25
N ARG A 969 5.15 -34.41 9.49
CA ARG A 969 4.26 -35.55 9.76
C ARG A 969 3.32 -35.79 8.59
N LEU A 970 2.90 -37.04 8.44
CA LEU A 970 1.99 -37.48 7.40
C LEU A 970 0.90 -38.37 8.01
N ARG A 971 -0.36 -38.16 7.64
CA ARG A 971 -1.44 -39.11 7.92
C ARG A 971 -1.60 -40.05 6.73
N PHE A 972 -1.59 -41.35 7.00
CA PHE A 972 -1.82 -42.42 6.05
C PHE A 972 -3.13 -43.13 6.40
N ASP A 973 -4.15 -42.94 5.56
CA ASP A 973 -5.42 -43.64 5.62
C ASP A 973 -5.43 -44.72 4.52
N TYR A 974 -5.80 -45.96 4.84
CA TYR A 974 -5.92 -47.02 3.84
C TYR A 974 -7.13 -47.91 4.10
N THR A 975 -7.61 -48.55 3.04
CA THR A 975 -8.58 -49.65 3.10
C THR A 975 -8.08 -50.78 2.22
N VAL A 976 -7.74 -51.94 2.81
CA VAL A 976 -7.19 -53.10 2.11
C VAL A 976 -7.89 -54.38 2.58
N ASP A 977 -8.25 -55.25 1.64
CA ASP A 977 -9.05 -56.48 1.89
C ASP A 977 -10.32 -56.23 2.74
N GLY A 978 -10.93 -55.04 2.59
CA GLY A 978 -12.13 -54.62 3.31
C GLY A 978 -11.91 -54.04 4.72
N VAL A 979 -10.65 -53.92 5.18
CA VAL A 979 -10.32 -53.33 6.49
C VAL A 979 -9.69 -51.96 6.32
N SER A 980 -10.29 -50.96 6.98
CA SER A 980 -9.84 -49.56 6.98
C SER A 980 -9.05 -49.21 8.25
N GLN A 981 -7.93 -48.52 8.09
CA GLN A 981 -7.11 -48.03 9.21
C GLN A 981 -6.54 -46.63 8.90
N SER A 982 -6.11 -45.92 9.95
CA SER A 982 -5.50 -44.60 9.90
C SER A 982 -4.27 -44.56 10.80
N LYS A 983 -3.15 -44.03 10.32
CA LYS A 983 -1.90 -43.89 11.06
C LYS A 983 -1.28 -42.51 10.83
N THR A 984 -0.67 -41.93 11.87
CA THR A 984 0.23 -40.78 11.72
C THR A 984 1.66 -41.30 11.74
N VAL A 985 2.44 -40.93 10.72
CA VAL A 985 3.83 -41.34 10.53
C VAL A 985 4.74 -40.12 10.47
N GLY A 986 5.99 -40.30 10.92
CA GLY A 986 7.06 -39.31 10.83
C GLY A 986 8.20 -39.81 9.95
N ARG A 987 8.95 -38.88 9.36
CA ARG A 987 10.12 -39.21 8.54
C ARG A 987 11.29 -39.67 9.39
N VAL A 988 12.03 -40.66 8.92
CA VAL A 988 13.18 -41.26 9.64
C VAL A 988 14.38 -41.48 8.72
N ALA A 989 15.57 -41.44 9.30
CA ALA A 989 16.85 -41.67 8.64
C ALA A 989 17.86 -42.29 9.63
N PRO A 990 18.95 -42.95 9.18
CA PRO A 990 20.00 -43.48 10.06
C PRO A 990 20.91 -42.39 10.68
N GLY A 991 20.53 -41.12 10.56
CA GLY A 991 21.24 -39.93 11.02
C GLY A 991 20.33 -38.71 10.89
N PRO A 992 20.87 -37.49 10.68
CA PRO A 992 20.05 -36.32 10.35
C PRO A 992 19.14 -36.58 9.15
N ILE A 993 17.89 -36.12 9.22
CA ILE A 993 16.91 -36.28 8.14
C ILE A 993 17.36 -35.40 6.96
N PRO A 994 17.55 -35.97 5.74
CA PRO A 994 17.99 -35.21 4.57
C PRO A 994 16.89 -34.28 4.07
N ALA A 995 17.27 -33.10 3.60
CA ALA A 995 16.32 -32.10 3.10
C ALA A 995 16.12 -32.30 1.59
N CYS A 996 14.88 -32.49 1.14
CA CYS A 996 14.55 -32.78 -0.26
C CYS A 996 13.84 -31.60 -0.93
N GLN A 997 14.20 -31.32 -2.19
CA GLN A 997 13.63 -30.26 -3.03
C GLN A 997 13.29 -30.81 -4.41
N PHE A 998 12.39 -30.11 -5.12
CA PHE A 998 12.05 -30.42 -6.50
C PHE A 998 13.04 -29.78 -7.48
N VAL A 999 13.37 -30.50 -8.54
CA VAL A 999 14.23 -30.06 -9.65
C VAL A 999 13.65 -30.50 -10.98
N GLU A 1000 14.04 -29.83 -12.06
CA GLU A 1000 13.76 -30.27 -13.43
C GLU A 1000 15.08 -30.61 -14.14
N GLY A 1001 15.09 -31.69 -14.91
CA GLY A 1001 16.28 -32.16 -15.64
C GLY A 1001 16.93 -33.42 -15.04
N SER A 1002 18.25 -33.54 -15.19
CA SER A 1002 19.02 -34.72 -14.80
C SER A 1002 19.29 -34.78 -13.30
N ARG A 1003 19.14 -35.97 -12.70
CA ARG A 1003 19.57 -36.25 -11.31
C ARG A 1003 21.04 -36.68 -11.19
N ALA A 1004 21.81 -36.72 -12.28
CA ALA A 1004 23.19 -37.27 -12.29
C ALA A 1004 24.17 -36.52 -11.35
N ASP A 1005 23.96 -35.23 -11.09
CA ASP A 1005 24.82 -34.44 -10.20
C ASP A 1005 24.37 -34.47 -8.72
N ALA A 1006 23.31 -35.22 -8.39
CA ALA A 1006 22.78 -35.30 -7.03
C ALA A 1006 23.78 -35.93 -6.05
N GLY A 1007 24.16 -35.17 -5.02
CA GLY A 1007 25.10 -35.60 -3.98
C GLY A 1007 24.55 -36.73 -3.08
N ASN A 1008 23.33 -36.54 -2.56
CA ASN A 1008 22.63 -37.48 -1.67
C ASN A 1008 21.80 -38.49 -2.50
N ARG A 1009 21.86 -39.78 -2.15
CA ARG A 1009 21.22 -40.89 -2.87
C ARG A 1009 19.80 -41.24 -2.42
N THR A 1010 19.22 -40.48 -1.49
CA THR A 1010 17.87 -40.72 -0.96
C THR A 1010 16.81 -40.67 -2.08
N ASP A 1011 16.23 -41.82 -2.40
CA ASP A 1011 15.22 -42.01 -3.45
C ASP A 1011 14.70 -43.47 -3.47
N LEU A 1012 13.75 -43.76 -4.36
CA LEU A 1012 13.41 -45.12 -4.76
C LEU A 1012 14.26 -45.56 -5.96
N TRP A 1013 14.94 -46.69 -5.85
CA TRP A 1013 15.85 -47.25 -6.86
C TRP A 1013 15.38 -48.62 -7.34
N TRP A 1014 15.59 -48.94 -8.61
CA TRP A 1014 15.08 -50.15 -9.26
C TRP A 1014 15.94 -50.54 -10.47
N ASN A 1015 15.63 -51.67 -11.12
CA ASN A 1015 16.20 -52.04 -12.42
C ASN A 1015 15.06 -52.09 -13.46
N ALA A 1016 15.07 -51.18 -14.44
CA ALA A 1016 14.01 -51.10 -15.45
C ALA A 1016 13.86 -52.38 -16.30
N SER A 1017 14.94 -53.13 -16.52
CA SER A 1017 14.88 -54.42 -17.23
C SER A 1017 14.36 -55.58 -16.37
N GLU A 1018 14.18 -55.36 -15.07
CA GLU A 1018 13.71 -56.36 -14.09
C GLU A 1018 12.55 -55.79 -13.25
N SER A 1019 11.65 -55.02 -13.88
CA SER A 1019 10.49 -54.38 -13.23
C SER A 1019 9.75 -55.33 -12.28
N GLY A 1020 9.34 -54.82 -11.11
CA GLY A 1020 8.62 -55.58 -10.09
C GLY A 1020 9.37 -55.80 -8.77
N TRP A 1021 10.64 -55.38 -8.69
CA TRP A 1021 11.42 -55.28 -7.46
C TRP A 1021 12.09 -53.88 -7.37
N GLY A 1022 12.51 -53.48 -6.18
CA GLY A 1022 13.23 -52.22 -5.99
C GLY A 1022 13.66 -52.01 -4.55
N MET A 1023 14.40 -50.94 -4.26
CA MET A 1023 14.83 -50.57 -2.92
C MET A 1023 14.68 -49.07 -2.67
N HIS A 1024 14.22 -48.70 -1.48
CA HIS A 1024 14.38 -47.33 -1.02
C HIS A 1024 15.76 -47.17 -0.38
N LEU A 1025 16.43 -46.08 -0.73
CA LEU A 1025 17.67 -45.65 -0.08
C LEU A 1025 17.39 -44.40 0.73
N THR A 1026 17.96 -44.31 1.93
CA THR A 1026 17.96 -43.09 2.75
C THR A 1026 19.37 -42.83 3.24
N GLU A 1027 20.05 -41.84 2.64
CA GLU A 1027 21.43 -41.47 2.96
C GLU A 1027 21.46 -40.35 4.01
N ALA A 1028 22.20 -40.58 5.09
CA ALA A 1028 22.52 -39.60 6.11
C ALA A 1028 24.04 -39.64 6.41
N GLY A 1029 24.78 -38.72 5.81
CA GLY A 1029 26.23 -38.58 5.99
C GLY A 1029 27.03 -39.78 5.44
N ASN A 1030 27.50 -40.64 6.34
CA ASN A 1030 28.29 -41.84 5.98
C ASN A 1030 27.49 -43.15 6.07
N LEU A 1031 26.17 -43.07 6.25
CA LEU A 1031 25.26 -44.22 6.34
C LEU A 1031 24.18 -44.16 5.27
N ILE A 1032 23.85 -45.30 4.68
CA ILE A 1032 22.66 -45.50 3.85
C ILE A 1032 21.80 -46.57 4.51
N PHE A 1033 20.56 -46.23 4.87
CA PHE A 1033 19.54 -47.23 5.17
C PHE A 1033 18.94 -47.74 3.86
N VAL A 1034 18.75 -49.05 3.77
CA VAL A 1034 18.15 -49.74 2.63
C VAL A 1034 16.88 -50.43 3.09
N ALA A 1035 15.76 -50.19 2.43
CA ALA A 1035 14.58 -51.05 2.47
C ALA A 1035 14.40 -51.69 1.09
N TRP A 1036 14.73 -52.98 0.97
CA TRP A 1036 14.73 -53.71 -0.31
C TRP A 1036 13.53 -54.65 -0.41
N TYR A 1037 12.73 -54.49 -1.47
CA TYR A 1037 11.52 -55.25 -1.77
C TYR A 1037 11.79 -56.25 -2.88
N THR A 1038 11.47 -57.53 -2.66
CA THR A 1038 11.70 -58.63 -3.60
C THR A 1038 10.73 -59.80 -3.34
N TYR A 1039 11.02 -61.00 -3.83
CA TYR A 1039 10.20 -62.21 -3.66
C TYR A 1039 11.02 -63.39 -3.11
N ALA A 1040 10.38 -64.14 -2.21
CA ALA A 1040 10.93 -65.34 -1.60
C ALA A 1040 10.91 -66.54 -2.56
N THR A 1041 11.49 -67.67 -2.14
CA THR A 1041 11.53 -68.92 -2.92
C THR A 1041 10.15 -69.53 -3.17
N ASP A 1042 9.14 -69.18 -2.38
CA ASP A 1042 7.73 -69.56 -2.57
C ASP A 1042 6.93 -68.53 -3.40
N ARG A 1043 7.62 -67.61 -4.08
CA ARG A 1043 7.08 -66.50 -4.91
C ARG A 1043 6.29 -65.43 -4.16
N GLN A 1044 6.20 -65.52 -2.83
CA GLN A 1044 5.54 -64.51 -2.02
C GLN A 1044 6.41 -63.25 -1.89
N PRO A 1045 5.80 -62.06 -1.77
CA PRO A 1045 6.54 -60.82 -1.57
C PRO A 1045 7.28 -60.88 -0.23
N MET A 1046 8.49 -60.33 -0.17
CA MET A 1046 9.28 -60.17 1.06
C MET A 1046 10.08 -58.87 1.01
N TRP A 1047 10.51 -58.41 2.17
CA TRP A 1047 11.38 -57.24 2.29
C TRP A 1047 12.57 -57.52 3.21
N LEU A 1048 13.67 -56.81 2.97
CA LEU A 1048 14.89 -56.84 3.78
C LEU A 1048 15.32 -55.42 4.14
N THR A 1049 16.11 -55.30 5.19
CA THR A 1049 16.70 -54.03 5.62
C THR A 1049 18.20 -54.13 5.84
N ALA A 1050 18.92 -53.05 5.55
CA ALA A 1050 20.33 -52.92 5.89
C ALA A 1050 20.67 -51.48 6.32
N VAL A 1051 21.66 -51.35 7.19
CA VAL A 1051 22.39 -50.09 7.40
C VAL A 1051 23.78 -50.31 6.78
N LEU A 1052 24.05 -49.61 5.69
CA LEU A 1052 25.30 -49.70 4.95
C LEU A 1052 26.21 -48.53 5.33
N GLN A 1053 27.46 -48.82 5.67
CA GLN A 1053 28.46 -47.82 6.02
C GLN A 1053 29.37 -47.51 4.83
N LYS A 1054 29.68 -46.22 4.64
CA LYS A 1054 30.60 -45.73 3.61
C LYS A 1054 32.02 -46.27 3.84
N GLN A 1055 32.58 -46.86 2.79
CA GLN A 1055 33.91 -47.47 2.74
C GLN A 1055 34.92 -46.48 2.14
N ALA A 1056 36.22 -46.77 2.33
CA ALA A 1056 37.31 -45.93 1.82
C ALA A 1056 37.36 -45.82 0.28
N ASP A 1057 36.77 -46.78 -0.44
CA ASP A 1057 36.70 -46.80 -1.91
C ASP A 1057 35.46 -46.06 -2.48
N GLY A 1058 34.66 -45.43 -1.61
CA GLY A 1058 33.43 -44.73 -1.93
C GLY A 1058 32.17 -45.61 -2.02
N SER A 1059 32.28 -46.93 -1.88
CA SER A 1059 31.11 -47.82 -1.79
C SER A 1059 30.44 -47.75 -0.42
N PHE A 1060 29.23 -48.28 -0.29
CA PHE A 1060 28.53 -48.46 1.00
C PHE A 1060 28.25 -49.94 1.21
N SER A 1061 28.68 -50.51 2.34
CA SER A 1061 28.57 -51.96 2.62
C SER A 1061 28.05 -52.26 4.03
N GLY A 1062 27.37 -53.38 4.20
CA GLY A 1062 26.80 -53.81 5.50
C GLY A 1062 25.99 -55.11 5.42
N ALA A 1063 25.45 -55.54 6.57
CA ALA A 1063 24.65 -56.75 6.72
C ALA A 1063 23.21 -56.56 6.21
N LEU A 1064 22.68 -57.58 5.51
CA LEU A 1064 21.26 -57.69 5.13
C LEU A 1064 20.50 -58.46 6.20
N ASN A 1065 19.40 -57.88 6.70
CA ASN A 1065 18.55 -58.43 7.74
C ASN A 1065 17.16 -58.68 7.18
N ARG A 1066 16.57 -59.85 7.51
CA ARG A 1066 15.23 -60.24 7.05
C ARG A 1066 14.37 -60.65 8.24
N PRO A 1067 13.21 -60.02 8.47
CA PRO A 1067 12.29 -60.45 9.52
C PRO A 1067 11.76 -61.86 9.26
N SER A 1068 11.57 -62.63 10.33
CA SER A 1068 10.99 -63.98 10.28
C SER A 1068 9.46 -63.95 10.36
N SER A 1069 8.90 -63.07 11.19
CA SER A 1069 7.45 -62.90 11.39
C SER A 1069 7.13 -61.55 12.04
N GLY A 1070 5.85 -61.16 12.00
CA GLY A 1070 5.35 -59.92 12.58
C GLY A 1070 3.84 -59.88 12.76
N THR A 1071 3.35 -58.76 13.30
CA THR A 1071 1.94 -58.48 13.55
C THR A 1071 1.22 -58.20 12.22
N PRO A 1072 0.19 -58.99 11.83
CA PRO A 1072 -0.55 -58.79 10.58
C PRO A 1072 -1.06 -57.35 10.38
N PHE A 1073 -1.05 -56.85 9.14
CA PHE A 1073 -1.47 -55.47 8.85
C PHE A 1073 -2.92 -55.16 9.28
N LEU A 1074 -3.77 -56.18 9.38
CA LEU A 1074 -5.17 -56.07 9.84
C LEU A 1074 -5.27 -55.82 11.36
N GLN A 1075 -4.22 -56.12 12.12
CA GLN A 1075 -4.16 -56.08 13.58
C GLN A 1075 -3.18 -55.02 14.11
N ILE A 1076 -2.28 -54.52 13.26
CA ILE A 1076 -1.23 -53.59 13.69
C ILE A 1076 -1.78 -52.19 13.97
N ASN A 1077 -1.94 -51.84 15.25
CA ASN A 1077 -2.37 -50.51 15.67
C ASN A 1077 -1.86 -50.16 17.07
N GLY A 1078 -0.70 -49.50 17.16
CA GLY A 1078 0.00 -49.23 18.42
C GLY A 1078 0.72 -50.46 19.00
N THR A 1079 0.98 -51.47 18.16
CA THR A 1079 1.64 -52.73 18.51
C THR A 1079 2.87 -52.95 17.63
N ALA A 1080 3.98 -53.40 18.21
CA ALA A 1080 5.21 -53.68 17.48
C ALA A 1080 4.96 -54.53 16.21
N ALA A 1081 5.48 -54.08 15.07
CA ALA A 1081 5.23 -54.76 13.80
C ALA A 1081 6.03 -56.07 13.72
N THR A 1082 7.24 -56.10 14.25
CA THR A 1082 8.19 -57.21 14.05
C THR A 1082 8.52 -57.94 15.34
N SER A 1083 8.66 -59.27 15.27
CA SER A 1083 9.27 -60.04 16.34
C SER A 1083 10.80 -59.87 16.31
N PHE A 1084 11.38 -59.19 17.29
CA PHE A 1084 12.83 -59.09 17.47
C PHE A 1084 13.43 -60.35 18.12
N PRO A 1085 14.72 -60.68 17.85
CA PRO A 1085 15.64 -59.99 16.95
C PRO A 1085 15.40 -60.28 15.47
N VAL A 1086 15.70 -59.31 14.59
CA VAL A 1086 15.70 -59.51 13.14
C VAL A 1086 17.02 -60.18 12.73
N PRO A 1087 17.02 -61.39 12.15
CA PRO A 1087 18.24 -62.10 11.81
C PRO A 1087 18.95 -61.54 10.57
N GLU A 1088 20.28 -61.54 10.62
CA GLU A 1088 21.16 -61.38 9.46
C GLU A 1088 21.05 -62.60 8.53
N VAL A 1089 20.92 -62.34 7.23
CA VAL A 1089 20.74 -63.36 6.18
C VAL A 1089 21.72 -63.20 5.00
N GLY A 1090 22.68 -62.28 5.13
CA GLY A 1090 23.72 -62.02 4.14
C GLY A 1090 24.24 -60.59 4.20
N SER A 1091 24.73 -60.07 3.07
CA SER A 1091 25.41 -58.76 2.99
C SER A 1091 25.10 -58.03 1.69
N ALA A 1092 25.13 -56.69 1.73
CA ALA A 1092 24.92 -55.83 0.58
C ALA A 1092 26.06 -54.81 0.42
N THR A 1093 26.35 -54.46 -0.83
CA THR A 1093 27.28 -53.39 -1.23
C THR A 1093 26.69 -52.57 -2.37
N LEU A 1094 26.57 -51.26 -2.17
CA LEU A 1094 26.20 -50.27 -3.20
C LEU A 1094 27.43 -49.50 -3.69
N ARG A 1095 27.58 -49.38 -5.01
CA ARG A 1095 28.59 -48.53 -5.66
C ARG A 1095 27.89 -47.62 -6.67
N PHE A 1096 27.83 -46.33 -6.37
CA PHE A 1096 27.23 -45.33 -7.25
C PHE A 1096 28.17 -44.97 -8.39
N VAL A 1097 27.63 -44.84 -9.60
CA VAL A 1097 28.34 -44.31 -10.78
C VAL A 1097 28.16 -42.80 -10.81
N ASP A 1098 26.92 -42.36 -10.62
CA ASP A 1098 26.53 -40.96 -10.57
C ASP A 1098 25.28 -40.80 -9.66
N GLY A 1099 24.68 -39.61 -9.67
CA GLY A 1099 23.47 -39.27 -8.94
C GLY A 1099 22.27 -40.18 -9.22
N ALA A 1100 22.15 -40.73 -10.43
CA ALA A 1100 21.01 -41.49 -10.93
C ALA A 1100 21.26 -43.00 -11.12
N HIS A 1101 22.51 -43.46 -11.24
CA HIS A 1101 22.89 -44.85 -11.55
C HIS A 1101 23.85 -45.48 -10.53
N ALA A 1102 23.66 -46.77 -10.22
CA ALA A 1102 24.49 -47.53 -9.28
C ALA A 1102 24.56 -49.03 -9.60
N THR A 1103 25.48 -49.72 -8.96
CA THR A 1103 25.57 -51.19 -8.91
C THR A 1103 25.26 -51.68 -7.50
N PHE A 1104 24.33 -52.62 -7.38
CA PHE A 1104 23.97 -53.34 -6.17
C PHE A 1104 24.52 -54.76 -6.22
N ASN A 1105 25.46 -55.06 -5.34
CA ASN A 1105 25.97 -56.41 -5.12
C ASN A 1105 25.37 -56.95 -3.81
N TYR A 1106 24.93 -58.20 -3.81
CA TYR A 1106 24.45 -58.83 -2.59
C TYR A 1106 24.78 -60.31 -2.50
N THR A 1107 24.87 -60.77 -1.25
CA THR A 1107 24.78 -62.15 -0.83
C THR A 1107 23.49 -62.29 -0.03
N LEU A 1108 22.60 -63.22 -0.39
CA LEU A 1108 21.36 -63.50 0.36
C LEU A 1108 21.10 -65.01 0.37
N ASP A 1109 20.95 -65.60 1.56
CA ASP A 1109 20.81 -67.06 1.74
C ASP A 1109 21.91 -67.88 1.02
N GLY A 1110 23.13 -67.32 0.93
CA GLY A 1110 24.28 -67.92 0.23
C GLY A 1110 24.31 -67.70 -1.29
N ILE A 1111 23.29 -67.08 -1.88
CA ILE A 1111 23.25 -66.73 -3.31
C ILE A 1111 23.90 -65.36 -3.53
N ASN A 1112 24.87 -65.29 -4.45
CA ASN A 1112 25.56 -64.06 -4.84
C ASN A 1112 25.00 -63.51 -6.16
N GLN A 1113 24.71 -62.21 -6.22
CA GLN A 1113 24.17 -61.52 -7.39
C GLN A 1113 24.74 -60.10 -7.51
N GLN A 1114 24.79 -59.60 -8.74
CA GLN A 1114 25.15 -58.22 -9.08
C GLN A 1114 24.07 -57.65 -10.00
N LYS A 1115 23.56 -56.45 -9.68
CA LYS A 1115 22.50 -55.75 -10.39
C LYS A 1115 22.89 -54.31 -10.70
N SER A 1116 22.64 -53.86 -11.92
CA SER A 1116 22.58 -52.43 -12.23
C SER A 1116 21.23 -51.89 -11.74
N ILE A 1117 21.25 -50.73 -11.09
CA ILE A 1117 20.05 -50.04 -10.64
C ILE A 1117 20.13 -48.55 -10.99
N GLU A 1118 18.97 -47.94 -11.16
CA GLU A 1118 18.78 -46.52 -11.42
C GLU A 1118 17.69 -45.96 -10.49
N ARG A 1119 17.60 -44.64 -10.33
CA ARG A 1119 16.48 -44.01 -9.63
C ARG A 1119 15.20 -44.13 -10.45
N LEU A 1120 14.10 -44.51 -9.81
CA LEU A 1120 12.79 -44.57 -10.45
C LEU A 1120 12.37 -43.19 -10.98
N VAL A 1121 11.88 -43.13 -12.21
CA VAL A 1121 11.10 -42.02 -12.76
C VAL A 1121 9.68 -42.53 -12.98
N TYR A 1122 8.73 -41.91 -12.30
CA TYR A 1122 7.31 -42.28 -12.29
C TYR A 1122 6.44 -41.15 -12.86
N ALA A 1123 6.84 -39.89 -12.67
CA ALA A 1123 6.26 -38.72 -13.31
C ALA A 1123 7.37 -37.72 -13.70
N GLY A 1124 7.12 -36.86 -14.69
CA GLY A 1124 8.07 -35.85 -15.16
C GLY A 1124 7.37 -34.58 -15.69
N PRO A 1125 8.09 -33.45 -15.82
CA PRO A 1125 9.55 -33.32 -15.72
C PRO A 1125 10.10 -33.17 -14.29
N THR A 1126 9.25 -32.81 -13.31
CA THR A 1126 9.65 -32.43 -11.95
C THR A 1126 10.00 -33.65 -11.07
N GLN A 1127 11.26 -33.73 -10.62
CA GLN A 1127 11.82 -34.85 -9.85
C GLN A 1127 12.35 -34.38 -8.49
N SER A 1128 12.65 -35.31 -7.58
CA SER A 1128 13.23 -35.00 -6.26
C SER A 1128 14.74 -35.13 -6.22
N VAL A 1129 15.41 -34.21 -5.53
CA VAL A 1129 16.82 -34.30 -5.11
C VAL A 1129 16.91 -33.91 -3.64
N CYS A 1130 17.62 -34.72 -2.85
CA CYS A 1130 17.88 -34.46 -1.44
C CYS A 1130 19.32 -33.97 -1.22
N GLN A 1131 19.57 -33.40 -0.04
CA GLN A 1131 20.89 -33.02 0.47
C GLN A 1131 21.04 -33.53 1.91
#